data_AF-A0A422PE84-F1
#
_entry.id   AF-A0A422PE84-F1
#
_cell.length_a   1.000
_cell.length_b   1.000
_cell.length_c   1.000
_cell.angle_alpha   90.00
_cell.angle_beta   90.00
_cell.angle_gamma   90.00
#
_symmetry.space_group_name_H-M   'P 1'
#
loop_
_entity.id
_entity.type
_entity.pdbx_description
1 polymer ?
#
loop_
_entity_poly.entity_id
_entity_poly.type
_entity_poly.pdbx_seq_one_letter_code
_entity_poly.pdbx_strand_id
1 'polypeptide(L)'
;MVLPLDEEREQRIAERRLRVQGRLKELCDNESDMHVAVGTGHDMDGSGGASRVRGIGEESVRNARRDMAEVLSCAHGAVTSWEVAVGKTENDRREREERRIEERRQKRREELEANEVTQGAIELKFESIYKINAPHELKESLEEQQRQCRELLDVKDRLIEALRGQLEEREEEFVAALGRNTADVNSLVAEMREQTEKYLDTYTNKLREVEAAYERERGEYLSRCSEEILQLMKLRRARETEYRKKREDEIMEAQKKMDDKHRENCEEYNEIKREHLQEIHVLMEELERCKAEFLLNGERLSYNLQVLRERVKENKSAQALHKRKLARLQDTLSYLVARYAESEKKYQRSNKDLTAQLHRVANQYSDLQKKFQKFEKSDKEKYRQLWSMHEEKNIQLAHKSLQADRVLFEEILGVPWNPPQLNYWPEDDVADAVEDNEEEAVSSDDEIELSEEALMLLALLHKQAPFISDETVYAAIRKVQDVTEERAVVESILATLQIHKNEEMDDLMGYFLVEGPEETTALIRPQEAVRALSTFLTERQRERKKQEEGQKESAKRNKELARMKLEERRRVAEKEYWLRMAESVPKEHRRSWEALEKGLKLYIAQLQQRKTLIEDTDSLRAQNAELRGLLSQYLHSDVNYQLYMPPKLLLQARAAP
;
A
#
# COMPACT_ATOMS: atom_id res chain seq x y z
N MET A 1 17.65 78.29 -29.09
CA MET A 1 18.36 77.17 -28.45
C MET A 1 17.50 76.64 -27.33
N VAL A 2 16.72 75.58 -27.59
CA VAL A 2 15.95 74.85 -26.57
C VAL A 2 16.41 73.40 -26.68
N LEU A 3 16.83 72.85 -25.55
CA LEU A 3 17.69 71.67 -25.40
C LEU A 3 16.91 70.33 -25.52
N PRO A 4 17.59 69.24 -25.93
CA PRO A 4 17.02 67.92 -26.19
C PRO A 4 16.90 67.05 -24.92
N LEU A 5 16.12 67.49 -23.93
CA LEU A 5 15.99 66.79 -22.64
C LEU A 5 14.90 65.70 -22.60
N ASP A 6 14.00 65.63 -23.59
CA ASP A 6 12.92 64.64 -23.60
C ASP A 6 13.35 63.27 -24.14
N GLU A 7 14.26 63.20 -25.12
CA GLU A 7 14.71 61.91 -25.69
C GLU A 7 15.48 61.06 -24.67
N GLU A 8 16.34 61.66 -23.85
CA GLU A 8 17.05 60.95 -22.78
C GLU A 8 16.11 60.49 -21.65
N ARG A 9 14.97 61.16 -21.48
CA ARG A 9 13.96 60.78 -20.49
C ARG A 9 13.14 59.60 -20.98
N GLU A 10 12.78 59.58 -22.26
CA GLU A 10 12.08 58.47 -22.89
C GLU A 10 12.95 57.21 -22.96
N GLN A 11 14.24 57.34 -23.28
CA GLN A 11 15.19 56.21 -23.28
C GLN A 11 15.33 55.60 -21.88
N ARG A 12 15.42 56.42 -20.83
CA ARG A 12 15.45 55.92 -19.44
C ARG A 12 14.15 55.23 -19.02
N ILE A 13 13.00 55.71 -19.49
CA ILE A 13 11.71 55.06 -19.22
C ILE A 13 11.63 53.72 -19.95
N ALA A 14 12.10 53.64 -21.20
CA ALA A 14 12.16 52.41 -21.98
C ALA A 14 13.08 51.35 -21.32
N GLU A 15 14.29 51.74 -20.90
CA GLU A 15 15.21 50.85 -20.18
C GLU A 15 14.68 50.38 -18.83
N ARG A 16 13.92 51.24 -18.12
CA ARG A 16 13.27 50.86 -16.87
C ARG A 16 12.14 49.85 -17.12
N ARG A 17 11.34 50.04 -18.17
CA ARG A 17 10.30 49.08 -18.58
C ARG A 17 10.90 47.73 -18.95
N LEU A 18 12.02 47.72 -19.68
CA LEU A 18 12.72 46.49 -20.07
C LEU A 18 13.25 45.71 -18.84
N ARG A 19 13.82 46.42 -17.85
CA ARG A 19 14.27 45.81 -16.58
C ARG A 19 13.11 45.25 -15.74
N VAL A 20 12.00 45.99 -15.67
CA VAL A 20 10.81 45.55 -14.93
C VAL A 20 10.19 44.32 -15.61
N GLN A 21 10.15 44.30 -16.94
CA GLN A 21 9.66 43.15 -17.72
C GLN A 21 10.57 41.92 -17.60
N GLY A 22 11.90 42.12 -17.51
CA GLY A 22 12.86 41.05 -17.19
C GLY A 22 12.63 40.45 -15.80
N ARG A 23 12.48 41.28 -14.77
CA ARG A 23 12.16 40.83 -13.41
C ARG A 23 10.80 40.12 -13.31
N LEU A 24 9.80 40.57 -14.05
CA LEU A 24 8.49 39.92 -14.10
C LEU A 24 8.57 38.54 -14.74
N LYS A 25 9.36 38.36 -15.81
CA LYS A 25 9.61 37.04 -16.39
C LYS A 25 10.34 36.11 -15.43
N GLU A 26 11.39 36.59 -14.77
CA GLU A 26 12.11 35.80 -13.75
C GLU A 26 11.22 35.42 -12.56
N LEU A 27 10.26 36.27 -12.17
CA LEU A 27 9.27 35.95 -11.14
C LEU A 27 8.25 34.91 -11.61
N CYS A 28 7.74 35.03 -12.84
CA CYS A 28 6.84 34.01 -13.41
C CYS A 28 7.50 32.64 -13.57
N ASP A 29 8.78 32.61 -13.95
CA ASP A 29 9.54 31.36 -14.06
C ASP A 29 9.75 30.73 -12.66
N ASN A 30 10.04 31.53 -11.63
CA ASN A 30 10.18 31.04 -10.24
C ASN A 30 8.85 30.62 -9.58
N GLU A 31 7.72 31.26 -9.92
CA GLU A 31 6.40 30.86 -9.42
C GLU A 31 5.91 29.54 -10.06
N SER A 32 6.35 29.23 -11.28
CA SER A 32 6.04 27.97 -11.94
C SER A 32 6.73 26.74 -11.29
N ASP A 33 7.87 26.96 -10.61
CA ASP A 33 8.61 25.92 -9.88
C ASP A 33 8.10 25.70 -8.44
N MET A 34 7.41 26.69 -7.84
CA MET A 34 6.96 26.59 -6.43
C MET A 34 5.66 25.78 -6.25
N HIS A 35 4.88 25.57 -7.33
CA HIS A 35 3.55 24.95 -7.25
C HIS A 35 3.51 23.41 -7.47
N VAL A 36 4.65 22.73 -7.58
CA VAL A 36 4.70 21.27 -7.80
C VAL A 36 4.88 20.46 -6.50
N ALA A 37 5.04 21.10 -5.35
CA ALA A 37 5.32 20.42 -4.08
C ALA A 37 4.09 20.23 -3.18
N VAL A 38 3.01 19.59 -3.67
CA VAL A 38 1.97 19.03 -2.78
C VAL A 38 1.47 17.69 -3.32
N GLY A 39 1.90 16.60 -2.66
CA GLY A 39 1.06 15.42 -2.46
C GLY A 39 1.19 14.25 -3.44
N THR A 40 2.31 13.52 -3.39
CA THR A 40 2.32 12.05 -3.54
C THR A 40 3.52 11.47 -2.77
N GLY A 41 3.25 10.92 -1.58
CA GLY A 41 4.14 9.90 -0.99
C GLY A 41 3.72 8.53 -1.54
N HIS A 42 4.55 7.51 -1.61
CA HIS A 42 5.94 7.34 -1.20
C HIS A 42 6.40 6.02 -1.85
N ASP A 43 7.31 6.08 -2.81
CA ASP A 43 8.15 4.93 -3.18
C ASP A 43 9.57 5.47 -3.31
N MET A 44 10.39 5.13 -2.32
CA MET A 44 11.81 5.40 -2.29
C MET A 44 12.52 4.29 -3.04
N ASP A 45 13.04 4.60 -4.23
CA ASP A 45 14.28 3.97 -4.67
C ASP A 45 15.22 5.07 -5.19
N GLY A 46 16.41 5.10 -4.59
CA GLY A 46 17.41 6.13 -4.83
C GLY A 46 18.29 5.77 -6.01
N SER A 47 18.35 6.64 -7.02
CA SER A 47 19.53 6.78 -7.87
C SER A 47 19.44 8.07 -8.71
N GLY A 48 20.50 8.87 -8.62
CA GLY A 48 21.01 9.89 -9.53
C GLY A 48 20.13 10.43 -10.65
N GLY A 49 20.04 11.77 -10.70
CA GLY A 49 19.43 12.55 -11.77
C GLY A 49 19.85 12.10 -13.17
N ALA A 50 18.97 11.36 -13.81
CA ALA A 50 18.74 11.40 -15.23
C ALA A 50 17.33 11.97 -15.40
N SER A 51 17.18 12.97 -16.27
CA SER A 51 15.87 13.48 -16.68
C SER A 51 14.96 12.29 -16.96
N ARG A 52 13.94 12.08 -16.10
CA ARG A 52 12.89 11.08 -16.31
C ARG A 52 12.50 11.16 -17.78
N VAL A 53 12.72 10.09 -18.54
CA VAL A 53 12.22 10.01 -19.92
C VAL A 53 10.71 10.17 -19.79
N ARG A 54 10.19 11.32 -20.20
CA ARG A 54 8.79 11.65 -19.99
C ARG A 54 7.93 10.78 -20.88
N GLY A 55 6.83 10.29 -20.33
CA GLY A 55 5.83 9.56 -21.09
C GLY A 55 5.20 10.46 -22.16
N ILE A 56 4.66 9.83 -23.20
CA ILE A 56 3.96 10.53 -24.31
C ILE A 56 2.77 11.30 -23.73
N GLY A 57 2.08 10.76 -22.71
CA GLY A 57 0.99 11.44 -22.01
C GLY A 57 1.47 12.70 -21.26
N GLU A 58 2.62 12.64 -20.58
CA GLU A 58 3.16 13.79 -19.82
C GLU A 58 3.63 14.94 -20.73
N GLU A 59 4.12 14.63 -21.93
CA GLU A 59 4.45 15.63 -22.93
C GLU A 59 3.20 16.27 -23.53
N SER A 60 2.17 15.47 -23.79
CA SER A 60 0.87 15.96 -24.25
C SER A 60 0.23 16.93 -23.25
N VAL A 61 0.24 16.62 -21.95
CA VAL A 61 -0.25 17.53 -20.90
C VAL A 61 0.48 18.87 -20.90
N ARG A 62 1.80 18.86 -21.09
CA ARG A 62 2.60 20.09 -21.10
C ARG A 62 2.28 20.97 -22.31
N ASN A 63 2.15 20.35 -23.48
CA ASN A 63 1.76 21.06 -24.69
C ASN A 63 0.34 21.62 -24.55
N ALA A 64 -0.61 20.83 -24.03
CA ALA A 64 -1.95 21.30 -23.73
C ALA A 64 -1.96 22.50 -22.78
N ARG A 65 -1.17 22.49 -21.69
CA ARG A 65 -1.05 23.64 -20.78
C ARG A 65 -0.50 24.89 -21.47
N ARG A 66 0.51 24.73 -22.34
CA ARG A 66 1.09 25.85 -23.10
C ARG A 66 0.05 26.44 -24.05
N ASP A 67 -0.59 25.60 -24.85
CA ASP A 67 -1.63 26.00 -25.80
C ASP A 67 -2.79 26.71 -25.07
N MET A 68 -3.23 26.19 -23.91
CA MET A 68 -4.30 26.83 -23.14
C MET A 68 -3.89 28.19 -22.55
N ALA A 69 -2.62 28.37 -22.18
CA ALA A 69 -2.11 29.67 -21.72
C ALA A 69 -2.13 30.71 -22.85
N GLU A 70 -1.83 30.30 -24.08
CA GLU A 70 -1.94 31.17 -25.26
C GLU A 70 -3.40 31.56 -25.54
N VAL A 71 -4.35 30.62 -25.48
CA VAL A 71 -5.78 30.90 -25.65
C VAL A 71 -6.27 31.88 -24.58
N LEU A 72 -5.87 31.71 -23.32
CA LEU A 72 -6.18 32.64 -22.23
C LEU A 72 -5.65 34.05 -22.49
N SER A 73 -4.39 34.15 -22.91
CA SER A 73 -3.78 35.44 -23.22
C SER A 73 -4.51 36.15 -24.37
N CYS A 74 -4.92 35.41 -25.40
CA CYS A 74 -5.71 35.95 -26.52
C CYS A 74 -7.10 36.42 -26.07
N ALA A 75 -7.80 35.63 -25.25
CA ALA A 75 -9.12 35.98 -24.71
C ALA A 75 -9.05 37.24 -23.84
N HIS A 76 -8.05 37.33 -22.96
CA HIS A 76 -7.82 38.53 -22.14
C HIS A 76 -7.46 39.75 -23.01
N GLY A 77 -6.65 39.57 -24.05
CA GLY A 77 -6.34 40.60 -25.03
C GLY A 77 -7.58 41.16 -25.75
N ALA A 78 -8.53 40.31 -26.12
CA ALA A 78 -9.78 40.74 -26.74
C ALA A 78 -10.64 41.59 -25.80
N VAL A 79 -10.82 41.16 -24.54
CA VAL A 79 -11.61 41.90 -23.54
C VAL A 79 -10.96 43.24 -23.17
N THR A 80 -9.64 43.24 -22.95
CA THR A 80 -8.90 44.48 -22.64
C THR A 80 -8.91 45.47 -23.81
N SER A 81 -9.03 45.01 -25.06
CA SER A 81 -9.17 45.89 -26.22
C SER A 81 -10.43 46.77 -26.16
N TRP A 82 -11.54 46.25 -25.63
CA TRP A 82 -12.76 47.03 -25.39
C TRP A 82 -12.58 48.06 -24.30
N GLU A 83 -11.94 47.70 -23.18
CA GLU A 83 -11.65 48.64 -22.10
C GLU A 83 -10.80 49.81 -22.60
N VAL A 84 -9.79 49.53 -23.43
CA VAL A 84 -8.95 50.57 -24.05
C VAL A 84 -9.75 51.43 -25.03
N ALA A 85 -10.62 50.83 -25.85
CA ALA A 85 -11.46 51.56 -26.79
C ALA A 85 -12.44 52.49 -26.06
N VAL A 86 -13.11 52.02 -25.01
CA VAL A 86 -14.02 52.81 -24.17
C VAL A 86 -13.27 53.91 -23.42
N GLY A 87 -12.08 53.62 -22.89
CA GLY A 87 -11.23 54.61 -22.24
C GLY A 87 -10.84 55.75 -23.20
N LYS A 88 -10.56 55.42 -24.47
CA LYS A 88 -10.27 56.42 -25.50
C LYS A 88 -11.49 57.28 -25.84
N THR A 89 -12.65 56.67 -26.08
CA THR A 89 -13.87 57.42 -26.44
C THR A 89 -14.36 58.34 -25.32
N GLU A 90 -14.21 57.91 -24.07
CA GLU A 90 -14.51 58.72 -22.89
C GLU A 90 -13.53 59.88 -22.72
N ASN A 91 -12.23 59.66 -22.96
CA ASN A 91 -11.25 60.74 -22.96
C ASN A 91 -11.56 61.79 -24.05
N ASP A 92 -11.86 61.34 -25.27
CA ASP A 92 -12.25 62.21 -26.38
C ASP A 92 -13.54 63.00 -26.08
N ARG A 93 -14.45 62.44 -25.25
CA ARG A 93 -15.66 63.13 -24.78
C ARG A 93 -15.31 64.22 -23.77
N ARG A 94 -14.47 63.93 -22.78
CA ARG A 94 -14.04 64.91 -21.76
C ARG A 94 -13.37 66.11 -22.41
N GLU A 95 -12.46 65.89 -23.36
CA GLU A 95 -11.81 66.97 -24.11
C GLU A 95 -12.81 67.84 -24.90
N ARG A 96 -13.87 67.24 -25.46
CA ARG A 96 -14.93 68.00 -26.14
C ARG A 96 -15.78 68.79 -25.14
N GLU A 97 -16.06 68.23 -23.97
CA GLU A 97 -16.87 68.88 -22.95
C GLU A 97 -16.14 70.06 -22.29
N GLU A 98 -14.84 69.89 -21.98
CA GLU A 98 -13.98 70.95 -21.48
C GLU A 98 -13.94 72.14 -22.45
N ARG A 99 -13.74 71.89 -23.75
CA ARG A 99 -13.78 72.93 -24.79
C ARG A 99 -15.10 73.72 -24.78
N ARG A 100 -16.24 73.03 -24.72
CA ARG A 100 -17.56 73.69 -24.66
C ARG A 100 -17.80 74.45 -23.35
N ILE A 101 -17.25 73.98 -22.23
CA ILE A 101 -17.32 74.70 -20.95
C ILE A 101 -16.52 76.01 -21.05
N GLU A 102 -15.33 75.97 -21.65
CA GLU A 102 -14.48 77.13 -21.87
C GLU A 102 -15.17 78.17 -22.76
N GLU A 103 -15.75 77.73 -23.88
CA GLU A 103 -16.55 78.58 -24.78
C GLU A 103 -17.76 79.21 -24.07
N ARG A 104 -18.48 78.46 -23.23
CA ARG A 104 -19.59 78.99 -22.42
C ARG A 104 -19.14 79.99 -21.37
N ARG A 105 -17.96 79.79 -20.76
CA ARG A 105 -17.37 80.74 -19.81
C ARG A 105 -16.92 82.02 -20.52
N GLN A 106 -16.47 81.93 -21.77
CA GLN A 106 -16.09 83.09 -22.56
C GLN A 106 -17.33 83.90 -22.98
N LYS A 107 -18.33 83.25 -23.59
CA LYS A 107 -19.58 83.93 -23.99
C LYS A 107 -20.30 84.60 -22.82
N ARG A 108 -20.35 83.95 -21.65
CA ARG A 108 -20.93 84.58 -20.44
C ARG A 108 -20.17 85.81 -19.97
N ARG A 109 -18.85 85.85 -20.12
CA ARG A 109 -18.04 87.04 -19.76
C ARG A 109 -18.34 88.20 -20.70
N GLU A 110 -18.32 87.94 -22.01
CA GLU A 110 -18.62 88.95 -23.04
C GLU A 110 -20.05 89.53 -22.87
N GLU A 111 -21.04 88.67 -22.60
CA GLU A 111 -22.43 89.10 -22.37
C GLU A 111 -22.61 89.85 -21.03
N LEU A 112 -21.87 89.50 -19.98
CA LEU A 112 -21.91 90.25 -18.71
C LEU A 112 -21.35 91.66 -18.90
N GLU A 113 -20.20 91.79 -19.56
CA GLU A 113 -19.58 93.08 -19.86
C GLU A 113 -20.52 93.97 -20.70
N ALA A 114 -21.16 93.40 -21.73
CA ALA A 114 -22.12 94.14 -22.57
C ALA A 114 -23.41 94.52 -21.81
N ASN A 115 -23.91 93.65 -20.93
CA ASN A 115 -25.08 93.93 -20.10
C ASN A 115 -24.79 95.00 -19.03
N GLU A 116 -23.62 95.00 -18.40
CA GLU A 116 -23.23 96.02 -17.43
C GLU A 116 -23.18 97.42 -18.07
N VAL A 117 -22.63 97.53 -19.27
CA VAL A 117 -22.56 98.80 -20.01
C VAL A 117 -23.96 99.32 -20.38
N THR A 118 -24.82 98.45 -20.91
CA THR A 118 -26.18 98.84 -21.33
C THR A 118 -27.09 99.13 -20.14
N GLN A 119 -26.97 98.36 -19.05
CA GLN A 119 -27.72 98.59 -17.81
C GLN A 119 -27.27 99.86 -17.10
N GLY A 120 -25.96 100.12 -17.00
CA GLY A 120 -25.45 101.38 -16.46
C GLY A 120 -25.89 102.61 -17.27
N ALA A 121 -25.98 102.49 -18.60
CA ALA A 121 -26.51 103.56 -19.45
C ALA A 121 -28.02 103.82 -19.23
N ILE A 122 -28.80 102.77 -18.95
CA ILE A 122 -30.23 102.88 -18.60
C ILE A 122 -30.40 103.55 -17.23
N GLU A 123 -29.61 103.15 -16.23
CA GLU A 123 -29.62 103.74 -14.88
C GLU A 123 -29.30 105.25 -14.90
N LEU A 124 -28.28 105.66 -15.66
CA LEU A 124 -27.95 107.08 -15.86
C LEU A 124 -29.07 107.88 -16.54
N LYS A 125 -29.83 107.25 -17.46
CA LYS A 125 -30.97 107.92 -18.11
C LYS A 125 -32.16 108.06 -17.16
N PHE A 126 -32.40 107.11 -16.25
CA PHE A 126 -33.40 107.28 -15.19
C PHE A 126 -33.10 108.50 -14.31
N GLU A 127 -31.84 108.73 -13.92
CA GLU A 127 -31.42 109.92 -13.17
C GLU A 127 -31.68 111.24 -13.94
N SER A 128 -31.56 111.21 -15.27
CA SER A 128 -31.84 112.36 -16.12
C SER A 128 -33.35 112.67 -16.25
N ILE A 129 -34.20 111.65 -16.21
CA ILE A 129 -35.66 111.77 -16.33
C ILE A 129 -36.29 112.43 -15.09
N TYR A 130 -35.73 112.17 -13.90
CA TYR A 130 -36.16 112.84 -12.67
C TYR A 130 -35.99 114.37 -12.69
N LYS A 131 -35.24 114.93 -13.65
CA LYS A 131 -34.98 116.38 -13.79
C LYS A 131 -35.93 117.10 -14.75
N ILE A 132 -36.82 116.38 -15.45
CA ILE A 132 -37.72 116.94 -16.48
C ILE A 132 -39.04 117.38 -15.83
N ASN A 133 -39.41 118.66 -15.98
CA ASN A 133 -40.62 119.23 -15.37
C ASN A 133 -41.82 119.33 -16.35
N ALA A 134 -41.61 119.11 -17.65
CA ALA A 134 -42.66 119.20 -18.68
C ALA A 134 -43.33 117.83 -18.90
N PRO A 135 -44.67 117.69 -18.71
CA PRO A 135 -45.35 116.38 -18.76
C PRO A 135 -45.28 115.67 -20.12
N HIS A 136 -45.25 116.41 -21.24
CA HIS A 136 -45.15 115.83 -22.58
C HIS A 136 -43.75 115.24 -22.86
N GLU A 137 -42.70 115.98 -22.51
CA GLU A 137 -41.30 115.53 -22.64
C GLU A 137 -40.97 114.38 -21.66
N LEU A 138 -41.59 114.37 -20.49
CA LEU A 138 -41.50 113.28 -19.52
C LEU A 138 -42.12 111.99 -20.08
N LYS A 139 -43.27 112.07 -20.74
CA LYS A 139 -43.92 110.91 -21.36
C LYS A 139 -43.08 110.33 -22.49
N GLU A 140 -42.56 111.16 -23.38
CA GLU A 140 -41.72 110.73 -24.50
C GLU A 140 -40.42 110.07 -24.02
N SER A 141 -39.76 110.64 -23.00
CA SER A 141 -38.55 110.04 -22.41
C SER A 141 -38.82 108.76 -21.62
N LEU A 142 -39.99 108.61 -20.98
CA LEU A 142 -40.43 107.36 -20.34
C LEU A 142 -40.78 106.27 -21.37
N GLU A 143 -41.41 106.62 -22.49
CA GLU A 143 -41.68 105.68 -23.59
C GLU A 143 -40.37 105.20 -24.24
N GLU A 144 -39.40 106.10 -24.42
CA GLU A 144 -38.06 105.79 -24.92
C GLU A 144 -37.26 104.89 -23.94
N GLN A 145 -37.38 105.10 -22.63
CA GLN A 145 -36.81 104.19 -21.62
C GLN A 145 -37.51 102.84 -21.58
N GLN A 146 -38.84 102.83 -21.66
CA GLN A 146 -39.60 101.60 -21.69
C GLN A 146 -39.22 100.75 -22.90
N ARG A 147 -38.92 101.38 -24.04
CA ARG A 147 -38.38 100.73 -25.24
C ARG A 147 -36.99 100.13 -24.98
N GLN A 148 -36.06 100.89 -24.38
CA GLN A 148 -34.71 100.41 -24.04
C GLN A 148 -34.72 99.24 -23.04
N CYS A 149 -35.59 99.29 -22.02
CA CYS A 149 -35.77 98.18 -21.09
C CYS A 149 -36.38 96.93 -21.75
N ARG A 150 -37.32 97.09 -22.69
CA ARG A 150 -37.85 95.97 -23.47
C ARG A 150 -36.78 95.37 -24.37
N GLU A 151 -35.96 96.18 -25.04
CA GLU A 151 -34.85 95.70 -25.85
C GLU A 151 -33.84 94.89 -25.01
N LEU A 152 -33.56 95.32 -23.77
CA LEU A 152 -32.71 94.56 -22.84
C LEU A 152 -33.37 93.23 -22.39
N LEU A 153 -34.68 93.23 -22.13
CA LEU A 153 -35.42 92.02 -21.80
C LEU A 153 -35.45 91.04 -22.98
N ASP A 154 -35.66 91.50 -24.21
CA ASP A 154 -35.63 90.66 -25.41
C ASP A 154 -34.26 90.00 -25.61
N VAL A 155 -33.16 90.71 -25.29
CA VAL A 155 -31.81 90.10 -25.31
C VAL A 155 -31.67 89.02 -24.23
N LYS A 156 -32.19 89.26 -23.02
CA LYS A 156 -32.19 88.28 -21.93
C LYS A 156 -33.08 87.07 -22.24
N ASP A 157 -34.24 87.27 -22.85
CA ASP A 157 -35.15 86.20 -23.26
C ASP A 157 -34.54 85.34 -24.38
N ARG A 158 -33.88 85.96 -25.37
CA ARG A 158 -33.09 85.23 -26.39
C ARG A 158 -31.95 84.41 -25.76
N LEU A 159 -31.28 84.95 -24.73
CA LEU A 159 -30.25 84.22 -24.00
C LEU A 159 -30.85 83.03 -23.23
N ILE A 160 -32.01 83.20 -22.60
CA ILE A 160 -32.73 82.12 -21.90
C ILE A 160 -33.14 81.02 -22.90
N GLU A 161 -33.67 81.38 -24.07
CA GLU A 161 -34.00 80.43 -25.13
C GLU A 161 -32.76 79.68 -25.64
N ALA A 162 -31.64 80.38 -25.85
CA ALA A 162 -30.38 79.74 -26.22
C ALA A 162 -29.85 78.78 -25.15
N LEU A 163 -29.99 79.12 -23.86
CA LEU A 163 -29.62 78.24 -22.75
C LEU A 163 -30.56 77.03 -22.60
N ARG A 164 -31.86 77.19 -22.90
CA ARG A 164 -32.82 76.08 -22.96
C ARG A 164 -32.52 75.13 -24.11
N GLY A 165 -32.24 75.64 -25.30
CA GLY A 165 -31.82 74.81 -26.44
C GLY A 165 -30.52 74.04 -26.15
N GLN A 166 -29.55 74.65 -25.45
CA GLN A 166 -28.34 73.95 -25.00
C GLN A 166 -28.61 72.85 -23.97
N LEU A 167 -29.65 72.99 -23.14
CA LEU A 167 -30.07 71.94 -22.22
C LEU A 167 -30.70 70.77 -22.99
N GLU A 168 -31.54 71.05 -23.98
CA GLU A 168 -32.13 70.03 -24.85
C GLU A 168 -31.05 69.27 -25.65
N GLU A 169 -30.10 69.98 -26.27
CA GLU A 169 -28.95 69.36 -26.96
C GLU A 169 -28.12 68.47 -26.01
N ARG A 170 -27.94 68.88 -24.75
CA ARG A 170 -27.24 68.08 -23.72
C ARG A 170 -28.01 66.82 -23.35
N GLU A 171 -29.33 66.90 -23.24
CA GLU A 171 -30.19 65.75 -22.97
C GLU A 171 -30.15 64.76 -24.14
N GLU A 172 -30.23 65.23 -25.38
CA GLU A 172 -30.09 64.41 -26.58
C GLU A 172 -28.72 63.72 -26.66
N GLU A 173 -27.64 64.46 -26.38
CA GLU A 173 -26.29 63.90 -26.31
C GLU A 173 -26.14 62.84 -25.22
N PHE A 174 -26.79 63.04 -24.06
CA PHE A 174 -26.78 62.10 -22.96
C PHE A 174 -27.53 60.82 -23.32
N VAL A 175 -28.72 60.92 -23.93
CA VAL A 175 -29.48 59.76 -24.41
C VAL A 175 -28.71 59.01 -25.49
N ALA A 176 -28.08 59.72 -26.43
CA ALA A 176 -27.24 59.11 -27.46
C ALA A 176 -26.00 58.42 -26.87
N ALA A 177 -25.36 59.01 -25.84
CA ALA A 177 -24.27 58.36 -25.12
C ALA A 177 -24.73 57.11 -24.37
N LEU A 178 -25.90 57.15 -23.73
CA LEU A 178 -26.49 55.99 -23.07
C LEU A 178 -26.73 54.85 -24.07
N GLY A 179 -27.29 55.18 -25.25
CA GLY A 179 -27.50 54.23 -26.33
C GLY A 179 -26.21 53.58 -26.83
N ARG A 180 -25.15 54.38 -27.06
CA ARG A 180 -23.82 53.84 -27.42
C ARG A 180 -23.25 52.95 -26.33
N ASN A 181 -23.29 53.39 -25.08
CA ASN A 181 -22.81 52.60 -23.95
C ASN A 181 -23.56 51.27 -23.83
N THR A 182 -24.88 51.25 -24.05
CA THR A 182 -25.64 49.99 -24.06
C THR A 182 -25.25 49.06 -25.21
N ALA A 183 -24.96 49.61 -26.40
CA ALA A 183 -24.49 48.82 -27.53
C ALA A 183 -23.08 48.25 -27.27
N ASP A 184 -22.17 49.06 -26.75
CA ASP A 184 -20.79 48.67 -26.42
C ASP A 184 -20.77 47.57 -25.33
N VAL A 185 -21.60 47.71 -24.28
CA VAL A 185 -21.75 46.67 -23.24
C VAL A 185 -22.31 45.38 -23.82
N ASN A 186 -23.32 45.45 -24.71
CA ASN A 186 -23.88 44.26 -25.34
C ASN A 186 -22.85 43.56 -26.25
N SER A 187 -22.06 44.31 -27.01
CA SER A 187 -20.97 43.76 -27.83
C SER A 187 -19.86 43.16 -26.98
N LEU A 188 -19.43 43.82 -25.91
CA LEU A 188 -18.46 43.27 -24.96
C LEU A 188 -18.95 41.95 -24.34
N VAL A 189 -20.22 41.90 -23.91
CA VAL A 189 -20.80 40.67 -23.36
C VAL A 189 -20.88 39.57 -24.41
N ALA A 190 -21.20 39.90 -25.66
CA ALA A 190 -21.20 38.93 -26.76
C ALA A 190 -19.81 38.36 -27.02
N GLU A 191 -18.78 39.22 -27.06
CA GLU A 191 -17.40 38.79 -27.24
C GLU A 191 -16.90 37.97 -26.05
N MET A 192 -17.19 38.37 -24.81
CA MET A 192 -16.84 37.59 -23.62
C MET A 192 -17.45 36.17 -23.68
N ARG A 193 -18.70 36.05 -24.13
CA ARG A 193 -19.36 34.75 -24.30
C ARG A 193 -18.68 33.92 -25.39
N GLU A 194 -18.40 34.51 -26.56
CA GLU A 194 -17.73 33.83 -27.67
C GLU A 194 -16.31 33.36 -27.27
N GLN A 195 -15.55 34.18 -26.55
CA GLN A 195 -14.23 33.78 -26.04
C GLN A 195 -14.34 32.69 -24.98
N THR A 196 -15.36 32.72 -24.13
CA THR A 196 -15.61 31.66 -23.13
C THR A 196 -15.97 30.33 -23.81
N GLU A 197 -16.80 30.36 -24.86
CA GLU A 197 -17.16 29.19 -25.65
C GLU A 197 -15.93 28.60 -26.36
N LYS A 198 -15.14 29.43 -27.06
CA LYS A 198 -13.87 29.01 -27.68
C LYS A 198 -12.88 28.43 -26.67
N TYR A 199 -12.76 29.06 -25.50
CA TYR A 199 -11.94 28.57 -24.41
C TYR A 199 -12.42 27.18 -23.98
N LEU A 200 -13.71 27.01 -23.65
CA LEU A 200 -14.24 25.72 -23.22
C LEU A 200 -14.08 24.63 -24.30
N ASP A 201 -14.35 24.94 -25.56
CA ASP A 201 -14.18 24.02 -26.68
C ASP A 201 -12.73 23.55 -26.83
N THR A 202 -11.79 24.49 -26.77
CA THR A 202 -10.35 24.17 -26.82
C THR A 202 -9.91 23.35 -25.61
N TYR A 203 -10.38 23.63 -24.40
CA TYR A 203 -10.14 22.76 -23.24
C TYR A 203 -10.66 21.35 -23.47
N THR A 204 -11.89 21.19 -23.96
CA THR A 204 -12.46 19.85 -24.18
C THR A 204 -11.65 19.08 -25.23
N ASN A 205 -11.22 19.73 -26.31
CA ASN A 205 -10.39 19.12 -27.33
C ASN A 205 -9.01 18.73 -26.79
N LYS A 206 -8.37 19.61 -26.03
CA LYS A 206 -7.06 19.33 -25.42
C LYS A 206 -7.13 18.22 -24.38
N LEU A 207 -8.22 18.14 -23.59
CA LEU A 207 -8.45 17.01 -22.69
C LEU A 207 -8.58 15.69 -23.45
N ARG A 208 -9.36 15.65 -24.54
CA ARG A 208 -9.48 14.46 -25.40
C ARG A 208 -8.12 14.05 -26.02
N GLU A 209 -7.33 15.01 -26.48
CA GLU A 209 -5.97 14.75 -27.02
C GLU A 209 -5.04 14.12 -25.97
N VAL A 210 -5.09 14.64 -24.73
CA VAL A 210 -4.32 14.12 -23.60
C VAL A 210 -4.77 12.71 -23.21
N GLU A 211 -6.09 12.49 -23.10
CA GLU A 211 -6.67 11.18 -22.82
C GLU A 211 -6.25 10.15 -23.89
N ALA A 212 -6.38 10.50 -25.18
CA ALA A 212 -5.94 9.65 -26.28
C ALA A 212 -4.43 9.36 -26.27
N ALA A 213 -3.61 10.29 -25.76
CA ALA A 213 -2.18 10.05 -25.57
C ALA A 213 -1.89 9.03 -24.47
N TYR A 214 -2.57 9.14 -23.32
CA TYR A 214 -2.45 8.15 -22.23
C TYR A 214 -3.04 6.79 -22.61
N GLU A 215 -4.12 6.74 -23.38
CA GLU A 215 -4.70 5.50 -23.89
C GLU A 215 -3.73 4.78 -24.84
N ARG A 216 -3.07 5.52 -25.74
CA ARG A 216 -2.02 4.95 -26.60
C ARG A 216 -0.86 4.42 -25.79
N GLU A 217 -0.34 5.20 -24.84
CA GLU A 217 0.77 4.78 -23.97
C GLU A 217 0.41 3.51 -23.17
N ARG A 218 -0.81 3.46 -22.61
CA ARG A 218 -1.34 2.27 -21.94
C ARG A 218 -1.50 1.09 -22.88
N GLY A 219 -1.97 1.32 -24.11
CA GLY A 219 -2.10 0.28 -25.14
C GLY A 219 -0.75 -0.31 -25.56
N GLU A 220 0.27 0.53 -25.73
CA GLU A 220 1.65 0.10 -26.02
C GLU A 220 2.23 -0.70 -24.86
N TYR A 221 2.04 -0.25 -23.62
CA TYR A 221 2.47 -0.97 -22.43
C TYR A 221 1.81 -2.35 -22.30
N LEU A 222 0.48 -2.41 -22.45
CA LEU A 222 -0.26 -3.67 -22.43
C LEU A 222 0.19 -4.62 -23.55
N SER A 223 0.49 -4.09 -24.73
CA SER A 223 1.03 -4.88 -25.84
C SER A 223 2.39 -5.49 -25.49
N ARG A 224 3.31 -4.72 -24.89
CA ARG A 224 4.61 -5.24 -24.41
C ARG A 224 4.42 -6.36 -23.37
N CYS A 225 3.56 -6.15 -22.38
CA CYS A 225 3.25 -7.19 -21.39
C CYS A 225 2.65 -8.45 -22.06
N SER A 226 1.76 -8.28 -23.04
CA SER A 226 1.16 -9.41 -23.76
C SER A 226 2.21 -10.19 -24.56
N GLU A 227 3.17 -9.50 -25.18
CA GLU A 227 4.29 -10.11 -25.89
C GLU A 227 5.22 -10.87 -24.95
N GLU A 228 5.56 -10.30 -23.79
CA GLU A 228 6.34 -10.95 -22.74
C GLU A 228 5.64 -12.22 -22.23
N ILE A 229 4.34 -12.16 -21.96
CA ILE A 229 3.54 -13.33 -21.57
C ILE A 229 3.57 -14.39 -22.67
N LEU A 230 3.41 -14.02 -23.95
CA LEU A 230 3.49 -14.94 -25.08
C LEU A 230 4.88 -15.57 -25.19
N GLN A 231 5.96 -14.82 -24.94
CA GLN A 231 7.33 -15.35 -24.92
C GLN A 231 7.52 -16.35 -23.77
N LEU A 232 7.02 -16.05 -22.57
CA LEU A 232 7.06 -16.98 -21.43
C LEU A 232 6.24 -18.25 -21.70
N MET A 233 5.07 -18.14 -22.34
CA MET A 233 4.28 -19.29 -22.77
C MET A 233 5.02 -20.13 -23.80
N LYS A 234 5.69 -19.52 -24.79
CA LYS A 234 6.53 -20.24 -25.77
C LYS A 234 7.69 -20.96 -25.07
N LEU A 235 8.36 -20.31 -24.13
CA LEU A 235 9.45 -20.90 -23.34
C LEU A 235 8.96 -22.09 -22.50
N ARG A 236 7.80 -21.95 -21.83
CA ARG A 236 7.15 -23.04 -21.08
C ARG A 236 6.85 -24.22 -22.00
N ARG A 237 6.24 -23.99 -23.17
CA ARG A 237 5.93 -25.04 -24.14
C ARG A 237 7.21 -25.76 -24.62
N ALA A 238 8.28 -25.02 -24.90
CA ALA A 238 9.56 -25.59 -25.31
C ALA A 238 10.19 -26.46 -24.21
N ARG A 239 10.18 -25.98 -22.95
CA ARG A 239 10.67 -26.79 -21.82
C ARG A 239 9.82 -28.04 -21.62
N GLU A 240 8.49 -27.93 -21.71
CA GLU A 240 7.61 -29.09 -21.60
C GLU A 240 7.86 -30.12 -22.71
N THR A 241 8.10 -29.70 -23.96
CA THR A 241 8.43 -30.64 -25.04
C THR A 241 9.80 -31.29 -24.82
N GLU A 242 10.79 -30.57 -24.31
CA GLU A 242 12.08 -31.15 -23.91
C GLU A 242 11.92 -32.18 -22.79
N TYR A 243 11.11 -31.90 -21.76
CA TYR A 243 10.82 -32.86 -20.69
C TYR A 243 10.09 -34.10 -21.21
N ARG A 244 9.11 -33.93 -22.12
CA ARG A 244 8.43 -35.07 -22.75
C ARG A 244 9.41 -35.94 -23.53
N LYS A 245 10.29 -35.33 -24.34
CA LYS A 245 11.33 -36.06 -25.09
C LYS A 245 12.28 -36.82 -24.18
N LYS A 246 12.81 -36.18 -23.13
CA LYS A 246 13.69 -36.87 -22.15
C LYS A 246 13.00 -38.07 -21.50
N ARG A 247 11.73 -37.92 -21.15
CA ARG A 247 10.93 -39.01 -20.58
C ARG A 247 10.70 -40.14 -21.60
N GLU A 248 10.42 -39.79 -22.85
CA GLU A 248 10.32 -40.76 -23.95
C GLU A 248 11.64 -41.51 -24.15
N ASP A 249 12.78 -40.81 -24.15
CA ASP A 249 14.11 -41.39 -24.27
C ASP A 249 14.43 -42.35 -23.11
N GLU A 250 14.12 -41.97 -21.87
CA GLU A 250 14.29 -42.84 -20.69
C GLU A 250 13.42 -44.12 -20.78
N ILE A 251 12.18 -43.98 -21.26
CA ILE A 251 11.28 -45.13 -21.49
C ILE A 251 11.86 -46.03 -22.59
N MET A 252 12.36 -45.45 -23.69
CA MET A 252 13.00 -46.19 -24.78
C MET A 252 14.25 -46.93 -24.31
N GLU A 253 15.09 -46.30 -23.49
CA GLU A 253 16.25 -46.97 -22.89
C GLU A 253 15.85 -48.11 -21.95
N ALA A 254 14.80 -47.92 -21.14
CA ALA A 254 14.28 -48.97 -20.26
C ALA A 254 13.73 -50.16 -21.07
N GLN A 255 12.97 -49.89 -22.14
CA GLN A 255 12.49 -50.92 -23.07
C GLN A 255 13.66 -51.68 -23.70
N LYS A 256 14.68 -50.97 -24.18
CA LYS A 256 15.87 -51.59 -24.76
C LYS A 256 16.62 -52.48 -23.76
N LYS A 257 16.76 -52.04 -22.51
CA LYS A 257 17.35 -52.86 -21.42
C LYS A 257 16.50 -54.11 -21.12
N MET A 258 15.18 -54.00 -21.19
CA MET A 258 14.29 -55.16 -21.04
C MET A 258 14.48 -56.14 -22.19
N ASP A 259 14.52 -55.65 -23.43
CA ASP A 259 14.75 -56.47 -24.63
C ASP A 259 16.12 -57.15 -24.61
N ASP A 260 17.16 -56.45 -24.15
CA ASP A 260 18.51 -57.00 -24.00
C ASP A 260 18.53 -58.11 -22.94
N LYS A 261 17.89 -57.92 -21.78
CA LYS A 261 17.71 -58.98 -20.77
C LYS A 261 16.91 -60.17 -21.31
N HIS A 262 15.86 -59.92 -22.09
CA HIS A 262 15.11 -61.00 -22.73
C HIS A 262 15.97 -61.80 -23.71
N ARG A 263 16.90 -61.13 -24.41
CA ARG A 263 17.86 -61.78 -25.30
C ARG A 263 18.89 -62.60 -24.51
N GLU A 264 19.46 -62.02 -23.45
CA GLU A 264 20.39 -62.71 -22.54
C GLU A 264 19.74 -63.96 -21.94
N ASN A 265 18.52 -63.87 -21.41
CA ASN A 265 17.80 -65.03 -20.88
C ASN A 265 17.56 -66.12 -21.94
N CYS A 266 17.26 -65.73 -23.20
CA CYS A 266 17.13 -66.69 -24.30
C CYS A 266 18.48 -67.37 -24.62
N GLU A 267 19.58 -66.62 -24.57
CA GLU A 267 20.93 -67.12 -24.77
C GLU A 267 21.33 -68.09 -23.65
N GLU A 268 21.13 -67.71 -22.38
CA GLU A 268 21.34 -68.58 -21.20
C GLU A 268 20.53 -69.86 -21.29
N TYR A 269 19.24 -69.78 -21.65
CA TYR A 269 18.41 -70.97 -21.86
C TYR A 269 18.97 -71.87 -22.97
N ASN A 270 19.44 -71.27 -24.08
CA ASN A 270 20.08 -72.02 -25.15
C ASN A 270 21.41 -72.63 -24.72
N GLU A 271 22.16 -71.98 -23.83
CA GLU A 271 23.38 -72.51 -23.24
C GLU A 271 23.10 -73.71 -22.34
N ILE A 272 22.20 -73.58 -21.38
CA ILE A 272 21.76 -74.68 -20.50
C ILE A 272 21.22 -75.84 -21.32
N LYS A 273 20.41 -75.56 -22.35
CA LYS A 273 19.91 -76.59 -23.27
C LYS A 273 21.04 -77.31 -23.98
N ARG A 274 22.09 -76.60 -24.40
CA ARG A 274 23.28 -77.19 -25.04
C ARG A 274 24.08 -78.03 -24.06
N GLU A 275 24.26 -77.55 -22.83
CA GLU A 275 24.92 -78.29 -21.75
C GLU A 275 24.17 -79.60 -21.46
N HIS A 276 22.85 -79.57 -21.27
CA HIS A 276 22.06 -80.78 -21.06
C HIS A 276 22.08 -81.71 -22.29
N LEU A 277 22.09 -81.19 -23.50
CA LEU A 277 22.26 -82.02 -24.71
C LEU A 277 23.65 -82.66 -24.75
N GLN A 278 24.69 -81.96 -24.32
CA GLN A 278 26.03 -82.51 -24.18
C GLN A 278 26.10 -83.56 -23.07
N GLU A 279 25.48 -83.32 -21.91
CA GLU A 279 25.37 -84.30 -20.82
C GLU A 279 24.63 -85.55 -21.28
N ILE A 280 23.51 -85.41 -22.00
CA ILE A 280 22.80 -86.54 -22.61
C ILE A 280 23.71 -87.27 -23.60
N HIS A 281 24.47 -86.55 -24.42
CA HIS A 281 25.41 -87.17 -25.36
C HIS A 281 26.53 -87.92 -24.65
N VAL A 282 27.12 -87.34 -23.61
CA VAL A 282 28.12 -87.99 -22.76
C VAL A 282 27.54 -89.21 -22.07
N LEU A 283 26.31 -89.15 -21.54
CA LEU A 283 25.63 -90.30 -20.93
C LEU A 283 25.33 -91.39 -21.96
N MET A 284 24.97 -91.03 -23.19
CA MET A 284 24.81 -91.99 -24.28
C MET A 284 26.15 -92.63 -24.65
N GLU A 285 27.21 -91.83 -24.77
CA GLU A 285 28.56 -92.31 -25.01
C GLU A 285 29.04 -93.21 -23.86
N GLU A 286 28.76 -92.86 -22.60
CA GLU A 286 29.08 -93.67 -21.43
C GLU A 286 28.28 -94.98 -21.43
N LEU A 287 27.02 -94.97 -21.83
CA LEU A 287 26.21 -96.18 -22.01
C LEU A 287 26.80 -97.07 -23.11
N GLU A 288 27.18 -96.50 -24.25
CA GLU A 288 27.87 -97.21 -25.34
C GLU A 288 29.25 -97.70 -24.92
N ARG A 289 30.00 -96.90 -24.18
CA ARG A 289 31.29 -97.22 -23.56
C ARG A 289 31.12 -98.32 -22.53
N CYS A 290 30.06 -98.35 -21.74
CA CYS A 290 29.77 -99.44 -20.81
C CYS A 290 29.43 -100.72 -21.57
N LYS A 291 28.62 -100.65 -22.64
CA LYS A 291 28.38 -101.79 -23.54
C LYS A 291 29.68 -102.30 -24.15
N ALA A 292 30.55 -101.40 -24.59
CA ALA A 292 31.88 -101.73 -25.10
C ALA A 292 32.80 -102.26 -24.00
N GLU A 293 32.78 -101.72 -22.78
CA GLU A 293 33.56 -102.18 -21.63
C GLU A 293 33.06 -103.52 -21.08
N PHE A 294 31.79 -103.88 -21.25
CA PHE A 294 31.33 -105.24 -20.96
C PHE A 294 31.88 -106.23 -21.99
N LEU A 295 31.95 -105.84 -23.28
CA LEU A 295 32.64 -106.62 -24.31
C LEU A 295 34.15 -106.70 -24.02
N LEU A 296 34.74 -105.56 -23.67
CA LEU A 296 36.17 -105.39 -23.45
C LEU A 296 36.59 -105.90 -22.08
N ASN A 297 35.75 -106.00 -21.03
CA ASN A 297 36.10 -106.69 -19.78
C ASN A 297 36.34 -108.19 -20.03
N GLY A 298 35.73 -108.75 -21.07
CA GLY A 298 36.16 -110.03 -21.65
C GLY A 298 37.62 -109.98 -22.11
N GLU A 299 38.03 -108.90 -22.78
CA GLU A 299 39.40 -108.65 -23.27
C GLU A 299 40.35 -108.04 -22.21
N ARG A 300 39.84 -107.50 -21.09
CA ARG A 300 40.56 -106.71 -20.09
C ARG A 300 41.06 -107.56 -18.94
N LEU A 301 40.46 -108.73 -18.71
CA LEU A 301 41.13 -109.76 -17.91
C LEU A 301 42.50 -110.10 -18.52
N SER A 302 42.60 -110.10 -19.86
CA SER A 302 43.85 -110.30 -20.60
C SER A 302 44.78 -109.08 -20.62
N TYR A 303 44.25 -107.85 -20.56
CA TYR A 303 45.05 -106.62 -20.70
C TYR A 303 45.43 -105.92 -19.37
N ASN A 304 44.72 -106.16 -18.27
CA ASN A 304 45.04 -105.59 -16.93
C ASN A 304 46.46 -105.93 -16.43
N LEU A 305 47.08 -106.96 -17.00
CA LEU A 305 48.47 -107.35 -16.76
C LEU A 305 49.48 -106.36 -17.39
N GLN A 306 49.06 -105.60 -18.41
CA GLN A 306 49.92 -104.73 -19.21
C GLN A 306 49.85 -103.24 -18.76
N VAL A 307 48.71 -102.79 -18.23
CA VAL A 307 48.45 -101.38 -17.84
C VAL A 307 49.14 -100.95 -16.54
N LEU A 308 49.48 -101.88 -15.64
CA LEU A 308 50.22 -101.56 -14.42
C LEU A 308 51.61 -100.95 -14.71
N ARG A 309 52.15 -101.13 -15.92
CA ARG A 309 53.44 -100.56 -16.35
C ARG A 309 53.34 -99.13 -16.87
N GLU A 310 52.16 -98.65 -17.28
CA GLU A 310 51.99 -97.30 -17.87
C GLU A 310 51.53 -96.22 -16.89
N ARG A 311 50.79 -96.61 -15.82
CA ARG A 311 50.32 -95.69 -14.76
C ARG A 311 51.42 -94.90 -14.05
N VAL A 312 52.65 -95.42 -14.05
CA VAL A 312 53.82 -94.75 -13.45
C VAL A 312 54.27 -93.54 -14.29
N LYS A 313 53.98 -93.50 -15.60
CA LYS A 313 54.36 -92.39 -16.49
C LYS A 313 53.38 -91.22 -16.47
N GLU A 314 52.08 -91.47 -16.32
CA GLU A 314 51.02 -90.44 -16.35
C GLU A 314 50.98 -89.57 -15.07
N ASN A 315 51.40 -90.12 -13.93
CA ASN A 315 51.41 -89.38 -12.67
C ASN A 315 52.39 -88.19 -12.69
N LYS A 316 53.44 -88.25 -13.52
CA LYS A 316 54.39 -87.14 -13.72
C LYS A 316 53.83 -86.00 -14.58
N SER A 317 52.93 -86.25 -15.55
CA SER A 317 52.37 -85.20 -16.41
C SER A 317 51.26 -84.40 -15.72
N ALA A 318 50.46 -85.04 -14.87
CA ALA A 318 49.41 -84.38 -14.07
C ALA A 318 49.99 -83.32 -13.11
N GLN A 319 51.13 -83.63 -12.47
CA GLN A 319 51.79 -82.72 -11.53
C GLN A 319 52.30 -81.43 -12.18
N ALA A 320 52.70 -81.48 -13.46
CA ALA A 320 53.11 -80.32 -14.23
C ALA A 320 51.93 -79.40 -14.61
N LEU A 321 50.74 -79.97 -14.84
CA LEU A 321 49.53 -79.23 -15.19
C LEU A 321 48.95 -78.48 -13.98
N HIS A 322 48.97 -79.08 -12.79
CA HIS A 322 48.53 -78.43 -11.55
C HIS A 322 49.41 -77.22 -11.18
N LYS A 323 50.72 -77.28 -11.41
CA LYS A 323 51.63 -76.13 -11.18
C LYS A 323 51.31 -74.94 -12.09
N ARG A 324 50.93 -75.17 -13.36
CA ARG A 324 50.52 -74.10 -14.27
C ARG A 324 49.17 -73.48 -13.90
N LYS A 325 48.23 -74.29 -13.40
CA LYS A 325 46.92 -73.80 -12.92
C LYS A 325 47.07 -72.92 -11.67
N LEU A 326 47.97 -73.28 -10.76
CA LEU A 326 48.31 -72.47 -9.59
C LEU A 326 48.87 -71.10 -9.95
N ALA A 327 49.80 -71.02 -10.91
CA ALA A 327 50.37 -69.75 -11.36
C ALA A 327 49.29 -68.80 -11.93
N ARG A 328 48.37 -69.31 -12.77
CA ARG A 328 47.27 -68.51 -13.32
C ARG A 328 46.32 -67.98 -12.24
N LEU A 329 46.00 -68.81 -11.24
CA LEU A 329 45.14 -68.39 -10.13
C LEU A 329 45.81 -67.30 -9.29
N GLN A 330 47.12 -67.40 -9.09
CA GLN A 330 47.90 -66.39 -8.38
C GLN A 330 47.92 -65.04 -9.11
N ASP A 331 48.03 -65.05 -10.44
CA ASP A 331 47.93 -63.84 -11.27
C ASP A 331 46.52 -63.22 -11.26
N THR A 332 45.46 -64.05 -11.27
CA THR A 332 44.09 -63.52 -11.13
C THR A 332 43.83 -62.93 -9.75
N LEU A 333 44.40 -63.51 -8.70
CA LEU A 333 44.27 -63.02 -7.34
C LEU A 333 45.00 -61.68 -7.18
N SER A 334 46.22 -61.56 -7.70
CA SER A 334 46.97 -60.30 -7.65
C SER A 334 46.27 -59.17 -8.42
N TYR A 335 45.69 -59.47 -9.59
CA TYR A 335 44.86 -58.53 -10.35
C TYR A 335 43.61 -58.09 -9.58
N LEU A 336 42.87 -59.02 -8.98
CA LEU A 336 41.68 -58.68 -8.18
C LEU A 336 42.03 -57.82 -6.97
N VAL A 337 43.11 -58.16 -6.25
CA VAL A 337 43.60 -57.38 -5.11
C VAL A 337 43.96 -55.95 -5.54
N ALA A 338 44.64 -55.77 -6.67
CA ALA A 338 44.96 -54.44 -7.18
C ALA A 338 43.69 -53.63 -7.53
N ARG A 339 42.71 -54.25 -8.19
CA ARG A 339 41.44 -53.61 -8.55
C ARG A 339 40.62 -53.20 -7.31
N TYR A 340 40.59 -54.03 -6.26
CA TYR A 340 39.92 -53.69 -5.00
C TYR A 340 40.63 -52.55 -4.27
N ALA A 341 41.96 -52.51 -4.28
CA ALA A 341 42.69 -51.39 -3.69
C ALA A 341 42.43 -50.05 -4.44
N GLU A 342 42.22 -50.09 -5.75
CA GLU A 342 41.84 -48.92 -6.54
C GLU A 342 40.41 -48.45 -6.25
N SER A 343 39.45 -49.38 -6.14
CA SER A 343 38.06 -49.02 -5.79
C SER A 343 37.98 -48.46 -4.37
N GLU A 344 38.70 -49.04 -3.41
CA GLU A 344 38.78 -48.54 -2.04
C GLU A 344 39.32 -47.10 -1.98
N LYS A 345 40.38 -46.79 -2.73
CA LYS A 345 40.91 -45.41 -2.82
C LYS A 345 39.88 -44.44 -3.42
N LYS A 346 39.09 -44.86 -4.41
CA LYS A 346 38.02 -44.04 -5.00
C LYS A 346 36.91 -43.76 -3.97
N TYR A 347 36.46 -44.79 -3.25
CA TYR A 347 35.44 -44.62 -2.21
C TYR A 347 35.94 -43.76 -1.05
N GLN A 348 37.18 -43.93 -0.61
CA GLN A 348 37.77 -43.08 0.43
C GLN A 348 37.85 -41.61 0.02
N ARG A 349 38.17 -41.30 -1.25
CA ARG A 349 38.14 -39.92 -1.76
C ARG A 349 36.73 -39.37 -1.79
N SER A 350 35.77 -40.12 -2.35
CA SER A 350 34.36 -39.71 -2.38
C SER A 350 33.82 -39.45 -0.98
N ASN A 351 34.10 -40.33 -0.01
CA ASN A 351 33.68 -40.14 1.38
C ASN A 351 34.31 -38.90 2.02
N LYS A 352 35.58 -38.60 1.74
CA LYS A 352 36.23 -37.37 2.22
C LYS A 352 35.59 -36.12 1.61
N ASP A 353 35.27 -36.14 0.32
CA ASP A 353 34.63 -35.02 -0.36
C ASP A 353 33.18 -34.80 0.15
N LEU A 354 32.39 -35.88 0.29
CA LEU A 354 31.04 -35.81 0.84
C LEU A 354 31.04 -35.33 2.29
N THR A 355 31.94 -35.83 3.14
CA THR A 355 32.03 -35.38 4.55
C THR A 355 32.43 -33.91 4.64
N ALA A 356 33.36 -33.44 3.79
CA ALA A 356 33.69 -32.02 3.71
C ALA A 356 32.49 -31.15 3.27
N GLN A 357 31.69 -31.62 2.30
CA GLN A 357 30.46 -30.95 1.88
C GLN A 357 29.42 -30.92 3.00
N LEU A 358 29.22 -32.03 3.72
CA LEU A 358 28.31 -32.09 4.86
C LEU A 358 28.72 -31.11 5.96
N HIS A 359 30.00 -31.05 6.33
CA HIS A 359 30.49 -30.06 7.29
C HIS A 359 30.29 -28.62 6.81
N ARG A 360 30.48 -28.35 5.52
CA ARG A 360 30.24 -27.02 4.95
C ARG A 360 28.76 -26.63 5.06
N VAL A 361 27.85 -27.54 4.71
CA VAL A 361 26.40 -27.31 4.79
C VAL A 361 25.96 -27.18 6.25
N ALA A 362 26.49 -27.98 7.16
CA ALA A 362 26.21 -27.88 8.59
C ALA A 362 26.63 -26.51 9.16
N ASN A 363 27.81 -26.01 8.77
CA ASN A 363 28.27 -24.67 9.16
C ASN A 363 27.37 -23.58 8.57
N GLN A 364 27.00 -23.69 7.29
CA GLN A 364 26.04 -22.76 6.66
C GLN A 364 24.69 -22.75 7.37
N TYR A 365 24.19 -23.92 7.80
CA TYR A 365 22.96 -24.05 8.56
C TYR A 365 23.07 -23.39 9.94
N SER A 366 24.18 -23.63 10.66
CA SER A 366 24.44 -22.98 11.96
C SER A 366 24.51 -21.46 11.83
N ASP A 367 25.18 -20.95 10.79
CA ASP A 367 25.27 -19.51 10.52
C ASP A 367 23.91 -18.93 10.15
N LEU A 368 23.11 -19.66 9.36
CA LEU A 368 21.74 -19.26 9.02
C LEU A 368 20.85 -19.20 10.26
N GLN A 369 20.95 -20.18 11.16
CA GLN A 369 20.21 -20.20 12.42
C GLN A 369 20.60 -19.02 13.33
N LYS A 370 21.90 -18.70 13.45
CA LYS A 370 22.38 -17.52 14.18
C LYS A 370 21.89 -16.22 13.55
N LYS A 371 21.89 -16.12 12.22
CA LYS A 371 21.34 -14.95 11.50
C LYS A 371 19.85 -14.81 11.75
N PHE A 372 19.08 -15.90 11.65
CA PHE A 372 17.64 -15.92 11.91
C PHE A 372 17.32 -15.42 13.32
N GLN A 373 18.02 -15.92 14.34
CA GLN A 373 17.84 -15.45 15.72
C GLN A 373 18.18 -13.97 15.89
N LYS A 374 19.24 -13.48 15.23
CA LYS A 374 19.60 -12.05 15.26
C LYS A 374 18.53 -11.19 14.58
N PHE A 375 18.03 -11.62 13.41
CA PHE A 375 16.95 -10.94 12.70
C PHE A 375 15.66 -10.92 13.53
N GLU A 376 15.26 -12.05 14.11
CA GLU A 376 14.06 -12.13 14.94
C GLU A 376 14.15 -11.17 16.15
N LYS A 377 15.32 -11.10 16.80
CA LYS A 377 15.55 -10.14 17.89
C LYS A 377 15.47 -8.70 17.40
N SER A 378 16.17 -8.37 16.32
CA SER A 378 16.17 -7.00 15.78
C SER A 378 14.80 -6.56 15.28
N ASP A 379 14.03 -7.46 14.68
CA ASP A 379 12.72 -7.16 14.12
C ASP A 379 11.68 -6.99 15.24
N LYS A 380 11.71 -7.83 16.28
CA LYS A 380 10.90 -7.63 17.50
C LYS A 380 11.23 -6.31 18.19
N GLU A 381 12.50 -5.95 18.27
CA GLU A 381 12.92 -4.69 18.89
C GLU A 381 12.46 -3.48 18.08
N LYS A 382 12.68 -3.48 16.75
CA LYS A 382 12.17 -2.43 15.85
C LYS A 382 10.65 -2.30 15.92
N TYR A 383 9.93 -3.42 15.92
CA TYR A 383 8.47 -3.42 16.04
C TYR A 383 8.02 -2.77 17.35
N ARG A 384 8.62 -3.14 18.49
CA ARG A 384 8.31 -2.52 19.79
C ARG A 384 8.61 -1.02 19.82
N GLN A 385 9.73 -0.59 19.26
CA GLN A 385 10.11 0.82 19.19
C GLN A 385 9.11 1.62 18.34
N LEU A 386 8.74 1.10 17.16
CA LEU A 386 7.73 1.71 16.31
C LEU A 386 6.37 1.76 16.99
N TRP A 387 5.98 0.67 17.66
CA TRP A 387 4.73 0.62 18.43
C TRP A 387 4.70 1.70 19.51
N SER A 388 5.72 1.78 20.38
CA SER A 388 5.82 2.80 21.44
C SER A 388 5.74 4.21 20.88
N MET A 389 6.47 4.48 19.80
CA MET A 389 6.47 5.80 19.16
C MET A 389 5.08 6.17 18.60
N HIS A 390 4.37 5.22 18.01
CA HIS A 390 3.02 5.44 17.49
C HIS A 390 1.98 5.55 18.61
N GLU A 391 2.10 4.72 19.65
CA GLU A 391 1.29 4.75 20.86
C GLU A 391 1.39 6.12 21.55
N GLU A 392 2.60 6.61 21.81
CA GLU A 392 2.84 7.94 22.39
C GLU A 392 2.20 9.06 21.57
N LYS A 393 2.37 9.04 20.23
CA LYS A 393 1.77 10.04 19.33
C LYS A 393 0.24 10.00 19.39
N ASN A 394 -0.35 8.82 19.42
CA ASN A 394 -1.79 8.67 19.45
C ASN A 394 -2.38 9.05 20.82
N ILE A 395 -1.68 8.75 21.91
CA ILE A 395 -2.03 9.23 23.26
C ILE A 395 -2.00 10.76 23.30
N GLN A 396 -0.98 11.40 22.72
CA GLN A 396 -0.93 12.86 22.63
C GLN A 396 -2.11 13.44 21.84
N LEU A 397 -2.53 12.81 20.75
CA LEU A 397 -3.71 13.22 19.99
C LEU A 397 -5.01 13.01 20.76
N ALA A 398 -5.13 11.89 21.47
CA ALA A 398 -6.27 11.63 22.34
C ALA A 398 -6.37 12.68 23.46
N HIS A 399 -5.26 13.01 24.12
CA HIS A 399 -5.19 14.05 25.14
C HIS A 399 -5.59 15.43 24.60
N LYS A 400 -5.13 15.80 23.39
CA LYS A 400 -5.55 17.05 22.74
C LYS A 400 -7.05 17.08 22.45
N SER A 401 -7.61 15.97 21.97
CA SER A 401 -9.05 15.84 21.72
C SER A 401 -9.86 15.95 23.01
N LEU A 402 -9.40 15.33 24.11
CA LEU A 402 -10.05 15.43 25.42
C LEU A 402 -9.91 16.82 26.04
N GLN A 403 -8.78 17.49 25.82
CA GLN A 403 -8.61 18.88 26.22
C GLN A 403 -9.58 19.81 25.48
N ALA A 404 -9.74 19.62 24.16
CA ALA A 404 -10.72 20.35 23.38
C ALA A 404 -12.15 20.06 23.86
N ASP A 405 -12.47 18.79 24.14
CA ASP A 405 -13.75 18.37 24.72
C ASP A 405 -14.02 19.09 26.05
N ARG A 406 -13.03 19.09 26.95
CA ARG A 406 -13.14 19.78 28.24
C ARG A 406 -13.45 21.26 28.09
N VAL A 407 -12.75 21.96 27.20
CA VAL A 407 -12.99 23.39 26.93
C VAL A 407 -14.40 23.62 26.37
N LEU A 408 -14.86 22.78 25.43
CA LEU A 408 -16.21 22.90 24.87
C LEU A 408 -17.29 22.70 25.95
N PHE A 409 -17.12 21.72 26.83
CA PHE A 409 -18.10 21.42 27.88
C PHE A 409 -18.06 22.43 29.03
N GLU A 410 -16.88 22.77 29.55
CA GLU A 410 -16.73 23.69 30.69
C GLU A 410 -16.96 25.16 30.28
N GLU A 411 -16.34 25.64 29.19
CA GLU A 411 -16.35 27.07 28.83
C GLU A 411 -17.56 27.48 27.97
N ILE A 412 -18.00 26.65 27.02
CA ILE A 412 -19.08 27.02 26.09
C ILE A 412 -20.45 26.51 26.55
N LEU A 413 -20.53 25.25 26.99
CA LEU A 413 -21.79 24.65 27.42
C LEU A 413 -22.10 24.91 28.92
N GLY A 414 -21.07 25.18 29.74
CA GLY A 414 -21.21 25.39 31.18
C GLY A 414 -21.59 24.12 31.96
N VAL A 415 -21.29 22.94 31.40
CA VAL A 415 -21.59 21.63 31.99
C VAL A 415 -20.30 21.04 32.58
N PRO A 416 -20.32 20.46 33.78
CA PRO A 416 -19.13 19.83 34.36
C PRO A 416 -18.63 18.70 33.46
N TRP A 417 -17.36 18.77 33.07
CA TRP A 417 -16.73 17.76 32.22
C TRP A 417 -16.17 16.62 33.07
N ASN A 418 -16.58 15.38 32.75
CA ASN A 418 -16.06 14.18 33.38
C ASN A 418 -15.07 13.49 32.44
N PRO A 419 -13.82 13.24 32.85
CA PRO A 419 -12.86 12.56 32.00
C PRO A 419 -13.28 11.11 31.73
N PRO A 420 -13.29 10.65 30.47
CA PRO A 420 -13.53 9.24 30.15
C PRO A 420 -12.37 8.38 30.66
N GLN A 421 -12.66 7.11 30.98
CA GLN A 421 -11.66 6.14 31.41
C GLN A 421 -10.71 5.80 30.25
N LEU A 422 -9.41 6.03 30.43
CA LEU A 422 -8.37 5.86 29.41
C LEU A 422 -7.74 4.46 29.45
N ASN A 423 -8.57 3.42 29.60
CA ASN A 423 -8.11 2.03 29.59
C ASN A 423 -8.17 1.48 28.15
N TYR A 424 -7.13 1.79 27.37
CA TYR A 424 -7.07 1.41 25.96
C TYR A 424 -6.77 -0.07 25.74
N TRP A 425 -6.01 -0.70 26.63
CA TRP A 425 -5.82 -2.14 26.61
C TRP A 425 -7.03 -2.84 27.26
N PRO A 426 -7.45 -4.00 26.74
CA PRO A 426 -8.32 -4.91 27.48
C PRO A 426 -7.75 -5.16 28.87
N GLU A 427 -8.58 -5.15 29.92
CA GLU A 427 -8.15 -5.59 31.25
C GLU A 427 -7.88 -7.10 31.15
N ASP A 428 -6.62 -7.46 30.99
CA ASP A 428 -6.16 -8.83 30.95
C ASP A 428 -5.83 -9.29 32.38
N ASP A 429 -6.74 -10.05 32.99
CA ASP A 429 -6.24 -11.20 33.75
C ASP A 429 -5.52 -12.10 32.72
N VAL A 430 -4.25 -12.41 33.01
CA VAL A 430 -3.46 -13.48 32.40
C VAL A 430 -2.72 -13.19 31.08
N ALA A 431 -1.81 -12.21 31.07
CA ALA A 431 -0.74 -12.12 30.06
C ALA A 431 0.63 -12.70 30.53
N ASP A 432 0.83 -12.94 31.84
CA ASP A 432 2.14 -13.31 32.41
C ASP A 432 2.20 -14.66 33.16
N ALA A 433 1.14 -15.47 33.20
CA ALA A 433 1.07 -16.65 34.08
C ALA A 433 1.26 -18.03 33.41
N VAL A 434 2.01 -18.14 32.30
CA VAL A 434 2.20 -19.43 31.62
C VAL A 434 3.67 -19.77 31.31
N GLU A 435 4.63 -19.25 32.09
CA GLU A 435 6.04 -19.71 32.01
C GLU A 435 6.44 -20.75 33.08
N ASP A 436 5.65 -20.98 34.14
CA ASP A 436 6.13 -21.77 35.30
C ASP A 436 5.29 -23.01 35.69
N ASN A 437 4.73 -23.77 34.73
CA ASN A 437 4.05 -25.04 35.05
C ASN A 437 4.45 -26.17 34.08
N GLU A 438 5.74 -26.47 34.01
CA GLU A 438 6.26 -27.70 33.38
C GLU A 438 7.13 -28.49 34.37
N GLU A 439 6.61 -28.86 35.53
CA GLU A 439 7.25 -29.88 36.38
C GLU A 439 6.23 -30.37 37.42
N GLU A 440 5.37 -31.32 37.02
CA GLU A 440 4.83 -32.39 37.89
C GLU A 440 3.78 -33.21 37.11
N ALA A 441 4.17 -34.39 36.65
CA ALA A 441 3.25 -35.44 36.24
C ALA A 441 3.84 -36.80 36.65
N VAL A 442 3.76 -37.04 37.97
CA VAL A 442 3.36 -38.28 38.64
C VAL A 442 3.65 -39.59 37.89
N SER A 443 4.65 -40.32 38.39
CA SER A 443 4.81 -41.76 38.17
C SER A 443 3.69 -42.50 38.91
N SER A 444 2.88 -43.27 38.20
CA SER A 444 2.01 -44.30 38.77
C SER A 444 2.70 -45.65 38.63
N ASP A 445 3.33 -46.13 39.70
CA ASP A 445 3.73 -47.53 39.84
C ASP A 445 2.51 -48.33 40.33
N ASP A 446 1.85 -49.04 39.42
CA ASP A 446 0.87 -50.07 39.78
C ASP A 446 1.61 -51.42 39.89
N GLU A 447 1.48 -52.12 41.02
CA GLU A 447 2.10 -53.44 41.23
C GLU A 447 1.47 -54.50 40.30
N ILE A 448 2.32 -55.26 39.59
CA ILE A 448 1.92 -56.30 38.64
C ILE A 448 1.41 -57.55 39.39
N GLU A 449 0.22 -58.04 39.07
CA GLU A 449 -0.35 -59.29 39.60
C GLU A 449 0.01 -60.45 38.65
N LEU A 450 0.79 -61.43 39.11
CA LEU A 450 1.33 -62.52 38.28
C LEU A 450 0.47 -63.79 38.39
N SER A 451 -0.06 -64.30 37.27
CA SER A 451 -0.77 -65.61 37.22
C SER A 451 0.19 -66.81 37.38
N GLU A 452 -0.34 -68.00 37.70
CA GLU A 452 0.48 -69.23 37.83
C GLU A 452 1.18 -69.61 36.51
N GLU A 453 0.54 -69.38 35.37
CA GLU A 453 1.11 -69.59 34.03
C GLU A 453 2.24 -68.60 33.73
N ALA A 454 2.11 -67.35 34.18
CA ALA A 454 3.12 -66.31 34.05
C ALA A 454 4.37 -66.62 34.87
N LEU A 455 4.22 -67.16 36.08
CA LEU A 455 5.34 -67.63 36.91
C LEU A 455 6.06 -68.83 36.27
N MET A 456 5.31 -69.74 35.62
CA MET A 456 5.88 -70.88 34.91
C MET A 456 6.67 -70.46 33.65
N LEU A 457 6.19 -69.44 32.92
CA LEU A 457 6.94 -68.84 31.81
C LEU A 457 8.24 -68.18 32.28
N LEU A 458 8.19 -67.40 33.36
CA LEU A 458 9.36 -66.73 33.92
C LEU A 458 10.40 -67.75 34.42
N ALA A 459 9.97 -68.87 34.99
CA ALA A 459 10.84 -69.98 35.35
C ALA A 459 11.47 -70.68 34.13
N LEU A 460 10.74 -70.78 33.01
CA LEU A 460 11.26 -71.32 31.73
C LEU A 460 12.30 -70.36 31.12
N LEU A 461 12.04 -69.06 31.16
CA LEU A 461 12.97 -68.02 30.70
C LEU A 461 14.25 -67.98 31.55
N HIS A 462 14.13 -68.14 32.87
CA HIS A 462 15.30 -68.25 33.74
C HIS A 462 16.20 -69.45 33.38
N LYS A 463 15.62 -70.60 32.98
CA LYS A 463 16.39 -71.79 32.60
C LYS A 463 17.00 -71.72 31.20
N GLN A 464 16.31 -71.12 30.23
CA GLN A 464 16.73 -71.11 28.83
C GLN A 464 17.50 -69.83 28.43
N ALA A 465 17.33 -68.74 29.18
CA ALA A 465 17.99 -67.46 28.95
C ALA A 465 18.59 -66.88 30.26
N PRO A 466 19.54 -67.59 30.90
CA PRO A 466 20.14 -67.15 32.17
C PRO A 466 20.99 -65.88 32.06
N PHE A 467 21.26 -65.40 30.83
CA PHE A 467 22.01 -64.17 30.57
C PHE A 467 21.16 -62.89 30.70
N ILE A 468 19.83 -63.02 30.85
CA ILE A 468 18.91 -61.87 30.98
C ILE A 468 19.00 -61.23 32.37
N SER A 469 19.40 -62.00 33.38
CA SER A 469 19.57 -61.51 34.75
C SER A 469 21.05 -61.21 35.06
N ASP A 470 21.31 -59.99 35.52
CA ASP A 470 22.67 -59.50 35.79
C ASP A 470 23.33 -60.23 36.99
N GLU A 471 24.56 -60.72 36.80
CA GLU A 471 25.34 -61.48 37.80
C GLU A 471 25.63 -60.65 39.08
N THR A 472 25.63 -59.31 38.96
CA THR A 472 25.78 -58.36 40.07
C THR A 472 24.54 -58.31 40.98
N VAL A 473 23.35 -58.52 40.43
CA VAL A 473 22.08 -58.55 41.16
C VAL A 473 21.96 -59.85 41.98
N TYR A 474 22.36 -60.99 41.41
CA TYR A 474 22.48 -62.26 42.15
C TYR A 474 23.48 -62.20 43.31
N ALA A 475 24.60 -61.49 43.12
CA ALA A 475 25.59 -61.27 44.18
C ALA A 475 25.08 -60.35 45.30
N ALA A 476 24.14 -59.45 45.00
CA ALA A 476 23.46 -58.60 45.98
C ALA A 476 22.35 -59.37 46.74
N ILE A 477 21.58 -60.21 46.04
CA ILE A 477 20.51 -61.05 46.62
C ILE A 477 21.08 -62.06 47.63
N ARG A 478 22.21 -62.73 47.32
CA ARG A 478 22.87 -63.66 48.27
C ARG A 478 23.34 -63.02 49.58
N LYS A 479 23.47 -61.69 49.64
CA LYS A 479 23.90 -60.96 50.84
C LYS A 479 22.74 -60.60 51.77
N VAL A 480 21.50 -60.68 51.30
CA VAL A 480 20.31 -60.33 52.08
C VAL A 480 19.62 -61.62 52.51
N GLN A 481 19.73 -61.96 53.81
CA GLN A 481 18.90 -63.00 54.41
C GLN A 481 17.48 -62.44 54.58
N ASP A 482 16.48 -63.22 54.12
CA ASP A 482 15.02 -63.02 54.25
C ASP A 482 14.22 -62.46 53.05
N VAL A 483 14.65 -62.66 51.80
CA VAL A 483 13.73 -62.59 50.64
C VAL A 483 13.85 -63.85 49.79
N THR A 484 12.73 -64.48 49.46
CA THR A 484 12.66 -65.71 48.67
C THR A 484 13.35 -65.51 47.31
N GLU A 485 14.36 -66.33 47.02
CA GLU A 485 15.19 -66.22 45.80
C GLU A 485 14.35 -66.15 44.51
N GLU A 486 13.17 -66.78 44.51
CA GLU A 486 12.25 -66.84 43.37
C GLU A 486 11.60 -65.49 43.02
N ARG A 487 11.22 -64.67 44.01
CA ARG A 487 10.55 -63.37 43.76
C ARG A 487 11.52 -62.34 43.19
N ALA A 488 12.76 -62.34 43.68
CA ALA A 488 13.80 -61.43 43.19
C ALA A 488 14.26 -61.80 41.76
N VAL A 489 14.25 -63.08 41.40
CA VAL A 489 14.53 -63.52 40.01
C VAL A 489 13.44 -63.03 39.06
N VAL A 490 12.18 -63.19 39.44
CA VAL A 490 11.04 -62.68 38.65
C VAL A 490 11.12 -61.17 38.47
N GLU A 491 11.39 -60.43 39.53
CA GLU A 491 11.50 -58.97 39.48
C GLU A 491 12.72 -58.50 38.65
N SER A 492 13.84 -59.23 38.71
CA SER A 492 15.00 -58.97 37.86
C SER A 492 14.73 -59.19 36.37
N ILE A 493 13.91 -60.20 36.03
CA ILE A 493 13.53 -60.49 34.65
C ILE A 493 12.52 -59.45 34.14
N LEU A 494 11.55 -59.04 34.96
CA LEU A 494 10.59 -57.99 34.60
C LEU A 494 11.26 -56.62 34.45
N ALA A 495 12.21 -56.29 35.32
CA ALA A 495 12.97 -55.04 35.26
C ALA A 495 13.88 -54.96 34.02
N THR A 496 14.55 -56.07 33.67
CA THR A 496 15.42 -56.13 32.48
C THR A 496 14.64 -56.14 31.18
N LEU A 497 13.46 -56.75 31.17
CA LEU A 497 12.50 -56.70 30.06
C LEU A 497 11.65 -55.41 30.06
N GLN A 498 11.79 -54.54 31.06
CA GLN A 498 11.04 -53.29 31.24
C GLN A 498 9.53 -53.47 31.13
N ILE A 499 8.99 -54.49 31.80
CA ILE A 499 7.55 -54.76 31.87
C ILE A 499 7.04 -54.19 33.18
N HIS A 500 6.18 -53.18 33.11
CA HIS A 500 5.72 -52.41 34.26
C HIS A 500 4.19 -52.45 34.43
N LYS A 501 3.46 -53.08 33.51
CA LYS A 501 1.99 -53.19 33.53
C LYS A 501 1.53 -54.62 33.28
N ASN A 502 0.36 -54.99 33.83
CA ASN A 502 -0.28 -56.29 33.58
C ASN A 502 -0.59 -56.52 32.09
N GLU A 503 -1.02 -55.47 31.36
CA GLU A 503 -1.31 -55.56 29.92
C GLU A 503 -0.07 -55.98 29.10
N GLU A 504 1.11 -55.49 29.48
CA GLU A 504 2.37 -55.84 28.81
C GLU A 504 2.83 -57.27 29.12
N MET A 505 2.39 -57.83 30.25
CA MET A 505 2.64 -59.21 30.63
C MET A 505 1.73 -60.16 29.86
N ASP A 506 0.46 -59.80 29.65
CA ASP A 506 -0.49 -60.57 28.85
C ASP A 506 -0.07 -60.60 27.37
N ASP A 507 0.44 -59.48 26.84
CA ASP A 507 1.03 -59.41 25.51
C ASP A 507 2.23 -60.35 25.38
N LEU A 508 3.12 -60.40 26.38
CA LEU A 508 4.23 -61.35 26.40
C LEU A 508 3.70 -62.79 26.38
N MET A 509 2.70 -63.12 27.20
CA MET A 509 2.10 -64.45 27.27
C MET A 509 1.52 -64.91 25.92
N GLY A 510 0.95 -64.00 25.13
CA GLY A 510 0.41 -64.30 23.80
C GLY A 510 1.43 -64.88 22.80
N TYR A 511 2.73 -64.56 22.96
CA TYR A 511 3.79 -65.13 22.12
C TYR A 511 4.31 -66.49 22.61
N PHE A 512 3.94 -66.92 23.82
CA PHE A 512 4.44 -68.14 24.45
C PHE A 512 3.37 -69.23 24.66
N LEU A 513 2.10 -68.94 24.36
CA LEU A 513 0.98 -69.89 24.42
C LEU A 513 0.65 -70.43 23.03
N VAL A 514 0.50 -71.76 22.92
CA VAL A 514 0.03 -72.45 21.70
C VAL A 514 -1.21 -73.26 22.04
N GLU A 515 -2.25 -73.13 21.23
CA GLU A 515 -3.50 -73.88 21.39
C GLU A 515 -3.32 -75.34 20.95
N GLY A 516 -3.52 -76.28 21.88
CA GLY A 516 -3.56 -77.72 21.59
C GLY A 516 -4.97 -78.20 21.19
N PRO A 517 -5.10 -79.39 20.57
CA PRO A 517 -6.35 -79.91 19.99
C PRO A 517 -7.45 -80.28 21.01
N GLU A 518 -7.24 -80.10 22.32
CA GLU A 518 -8.26 -80.30 23.36
C GLU A 518 -8.27 -79.14 24.37
N GLU A 519 -8.51 -77.90 23.90
CA GLU A 519 -8.74 -76.68 24.72
C GLU A 519 -7.82 -76.52 25.96
N THR A 520 -6.59 -77.03 25.86
CA THR A 520 -5.57 -76.92 26.90
C THR A 520 -4.46 -76.06 26.34
N THR A 521 -4.27 -74.89 26.95
CA THR A 521 -3.22 -73.93 26.61
C THR A 521 -1.87 -74.50 27.07
N ALA A 522 -0.96 -74.74 26.13
CA ALA A 522 0.37 -75.28 26.43
C ALA A 522 1.45 -74.24 26.12
N LEU A 523 2.46 -74.14 26.99
CA LEU A 523 3.64 -73.32 26.75
C LEU A 523 4.48 -73.88 25.59
N ILE A 524 5.10 -72.98 24.81
CA ILE A 524 6.03 -73.33 23.73
C ILE A 524 7.19 -74.22 24.22
N ARG A 525 7.73 -75.06 23.32
CA ARG A 525 8.90 -75.90 23.61
C ARG A 525 10.11 -75.06 24.07
N PRO A 526 10.89 -75.49 25.08
CA PRO A 526 11.98 -74.69 25.67
C PRO A 526 13.02 -74.14 24.67
N GLN A 527 13.22 -74.83 23.54
CA GLN A 527 14.20 -74.46 22.50
C GLN A 527 13.74 -73.29 21.61
N GLU A 528 12.43 -73.01 21.56
CA GLU A 528 11.84 -71.94 20.76
C GLU A 528 11.60 -70.66 21.58
N ALA A 529 11.73 -70.74 22.91
CA ALA A 529 11.50 -69.64 23.84
C ALA A 529 12.38 -68.40 23.56
N VAL A 530 13.66 -68.59 23.23
CA VAL A 530 14.57 -67.48 22.89
C VAL A 530 14.18 -66.81 21.57
N ARG A 531 13.64 -67.58 20.61
CA ARG A 531 13.16 -67.02 19.34
C ARG A 531 11.89 -66.21 19.56
N ALA A 532 10.93 -66.73 20.33
CA ALA A 532 9.70 -66.02 20.70
C ALA A 532 9.98 -64.72 21.48
N LEU A 533 10.94 -64.75 22.41
CA LEU A 533 11.39 -63.54 23.13
C LEU A 533 12.03 -62.52 22.17
N SER A 534 12.86 -62.97 21.22
CA SER A 534 13.48 -62.08 20.24
C SER A 534 12.45 -61.44 19.30
N THR A 535 11.41 -62.17 18.89
CA THR A 535 10.34 -61.62 18.05
C THR A 535 9.53 -60.58 18.81
N PHE A 536 9.12 -60.89 20.06
CA PHE A 536 8.44 -59.93 20.93
C PHE A 536 9.27 -58.65 21.14
N LEU A 537 10.55 -58.77 21.47
CA LEU A 537 11.42 -57.60 21.67
C LEU A 537 11.61 -56.77 20.38
N THR A 538 11.68 -57.41 19.21
CA THR A 538 11.79 -56.68 17.93
C THR A 538 10.49 -55.98 17.53
N GLU A 539 9.32 -56.56 17.82
CA GLU A 539 8.02 -55.93 17.59
C GLU A 539 7.78 -54.78 18.57
N ARG A 540 8.06 -54.99 19.87
CA ARG A 540 7.98 -53.93 20.90
C ARG A 540 8.91 -52.75 20.62
N GLN A 541 10.12 -53.01 20.12
CA GLN A 541 11.04 -51.94 19.65
C GLN A 541 10.50 -51.18 18.44
N ARG A 542 9.77 -51.83 17.54
CA ARG A 542 9.12 -51.17 16.40
C ARG A 542 7.91 -50.35 16.84
N GLU A 543 7.11 -50.87 17.77
CA GLU A 543 5.93 -50.16 18.29
C GLU A 543 6.32 -48.95 19.14
N ARG A 544 7.34 -49.07 19.99
CA ARG A 544 7.91 -47.92 20.72
C ARG A 544 8.42 -46.85 19.79
N LYS A 545 9.14 -47.21 18.72
CA LYS A 545 9.59 -46.23 17.71
C LYS A 545 8.41 -45.53 17.03
N LYS A 546 7.36 -46.27 16.68
CA LYS A 546 6.13 -45.68 16.11
C LYS A 546 5.40 -44.77 17.10
N GLN A 547 5.30 -45.16 18.37
CA GLN A 547 4.66 -44.36 19.42
C GLN A 547 5.49 -43.10 19.75
N GLU A 548 6.81 -43.20 19.85
CA GLU A 548 7.70 -42.06 20.08
C GLU A 548 7.70 -41.09 18.89
N GLU A 549 7.66 -41.60 17.66
CA GLU A 549 7.52 -40.77 16.45
C GLU A 549 6.14 -40.09 16.41
N GLY A 550 5.05 -40.82 16.69
CA GLY A 550 3.69 -40.29 16.74
C GLY A 550 3.48 -39.24 17.85
N GLN A 551 4.05 -39.46 19.04
CA GLN A 551 4.00 -38.51 20.17
C GLN A 551 4.85 -37.26 19.91
N LYS A 552 6.03 -37.40 19.29
CA LYS A 552 6.86 -36.24 18.91
C LYS A 552 6.19 -35.40 17.83
N GLU A 553 5.48 -36.02 16.89
CA GLU A 553 4.72 -35.29 15.88
C GLU A 553 3.46 -34.62 16.46
N SER A 554 2.71 -35.28 17.35
CA SER A 554 1.52 -34.71 17.99
C SER A 554 1.88 -33.56 18.93
N ALA A 555 2.95 -33.68 19.72
CA ALA A 555 3.45 -32.62 20.59
C ALA A 555 3.94 -31.40 19.79
N LYS A 556 4.63 -31.61 18.66
CA LYS A 556 5.03 -30.52 17.76
C LYS A 556 3.82 -29.79 17.17
N ARG A 557 2.81 -30.53 16.69
CA ARG A 557 1.57 -29.95 16.17
C ARG A 557 0.81 -29.16 17.24
N ASN A 558 0.74 -29.68 18.46
CA ASN A 558 0.08 -28.99 19.57
C ASN A 558 0.81 -27.70 19.97
N LYS A 559 2.16 -27.72 19.98
CA LYS A 559 2.98 -26.53 20.27
C LYS A 559 2.83 -25.45 19.19
N GLU A 560 2.78 -25.84 17.92
CA GLU A 560 2.55 -24.93 16.80
C GLU A 560 1.13 -24.33 16.84
N LEU A 561 0.12 -25.15 17.15
CA LEU A 561 -1.27 -24.70 17.30
C LEU A 561 -1.43 -23.74 18.50
N ALA A 562 -0.75 -24.00 19.62
CA ALA A 562 -0.77 -23.11 20.79
C ALA A 562 -0.14 -21.74 20.47
N ARG A 563 0.97 -21.73 19.73
CA ARG A 563 1.62 -20.50 19.28
C ARG A 563 0.74 -19.70 18.33
N MET A 564 0.08 -20.37 17.37
CA MET A 564 -0.88 -19.72 16.46
C MET A 564 -2.04 -19.08 17.23
N LYS A 565 -2.62 -19.80 18.20
CA LYS A 565 -3.69 -19.25 19.06
C LYS A 565 -3.25 -18.03 19.87
N LEU A 566 -2.01 -18.02 20.35
CA LEU A 566 -1.46 -16.87 21.08
C LEU A 566 -1.29 -15.65 20.15
N GLU A 567 -0.79 -15.86 18.94
CA GLU A 567 -0.65 -14.81 17.93
C GLU A 567 -2.02 -14.24 17.51
N GLU A 568 -3.04 -15.10 17.38
CA GLU A 568 -4.42 -14.67 17.11
C GLU A 568 -5.01 -13.83 18.25
N ARG A 569 -4.83 -14.25 19.51
CA ARG A 569 -5.28 -13.49 20.68
C ARG A 569 -4.64 -12.11 20.74
N ARG A 570 -3.33 -12.00 20.49
CA ARG A 570 -2.63 -10.71 20.42
C ARG A 570 -3.20 -9.80 19.33
N ARG A 571 -3.48 -10.32 18.14
CA ARG A 571 -4.12 -9.55 17.06
C ARG A 571 -5.52 -9.07 17.41
N VAL A 572 -6.28 -9.84 18.19
CA VAL A 572 -7.60 -9.41 18.68
C VAL A 572 -7.44 -8.28 19.69
N ALA A 573 -6.56 -8.42 20.67
CA ALA A 573 -6.26 -7.38 21.66
C ALA A 573 -5.77 -6.07 21.00
N GLU A 574 -4.88 -6.15 20.02
CA GLU A 574 -4.40 -4.99 19.25
C GLU A 574 -5.54 -4.29 18.49
N LYS A 575 -6.47 -5.05 17.88
CA LYS A 575 -7.64 -4.46 17.21
C LYS A 575 -8.56 -3.74 18.19
N GLU A 576 -8.83 -4.34 19.34
CA GLU A 576 -9.64 -3.73 20.39
C GLU A 576 -8.98 -2.46 20.93
N TYR A 577 -7.66 -2.49 21.13
CA TYR A 577 -6.88 -1.32 21.50
C TYR A 577 -7.05 -0.16 20.51
N TRP A 578 -6.91 -0.42 19.21
CA TRP A 578 -7.08 0.62 18.19
C TRP A 578 -8.51 1.16 18.11
N LEU A 579 -9.52 0.31 18.33
CA LEU A 579 -10.92 0.75 18.40
C LEU A 579 -11.15 1.65 19.61
N ARG A 580 -10.65 1.29 20.79
CA ARG A 580 -10.77 2.11 22.01
C ARG A 580 -10.03 3.45 21.88
N MET A 581 -8.84 3.45 21.28
CA MET A 581 -8.08 4.69 21.00
C MET A 581 -8.85 5.63 20.05
N ALA A 582 -9.48 5.09 18.99
CA ALA A 582 -10.31 5.87 18.07
C ALA A 582 -11.63 6.38 18.70
N GLU A 583 -12.16 5.64 19.67
CA GLU A 583 -13.34 6.01 20.46
C GLU A 583 -12.98 6.76 21.77
N SER A 584 -11.84 7.48 21.81
CA SER A 584 -11.40 8.25 22.99
C SER A 584 -12.40 9.31 23.48
N VAL A 585 -13.17 9.92 22.57
CA VAL A 585 -14.26 10.84 22.91
C VAL A 585 -15.61 10.13 22.74
N PRO A 586 -16.48 10.10 23.78
CA PRO A 586 -17.79 9.48 23.74
C PRO A 586 -18.66 9.97 22.56
N LYS A 587 -19.48 9.07 22.00
CA LYS A 587 -20.37 9.39 20.87
C LYS A 587 -21.39 10.49 21.24
N GLU A 588 -21.79 10.57 22.49
CA GLU A 588 -22.70 11.60 23.01
C GLU A 588 -22.06 12.99 22.92
N HIS A 589 -20.79 13.11 23.27
CA HIS A 589 -20.05 14.37 23.22
C HIS A 589 -19.89 14.84 21.76
N ARG A 590 -19.56 13.94 20.83
CA ARG A 590 -19.48 14.28 19.39
C ARG A 590 -20.81 14.80 18.84
N ARG A 591 -21.94 14.19 19.22
CA ARG A 591 -23.28 14.70 18.83
C ARG A 591 -23.55 16.09 19.37
N SER A 592 -23.11 16.35 20.61
CA SER A 592 -23.23 17.67 21.22
C SER A 592 -22.39 18.71 20.47
N TRP A 593 -21.18 18.35 20.01
CA TRP A 593 -20.34 19.24 19.20
C TRP A 593 -20.98 19.61 17.87
N GLU A 594 -21.56 18.65 17.13
CA GLU A 594 -22.25 18.92 15.86
C GLU A 594 -23.46 19.84 16.04
N ALA A 595 -24.24 19.62 17.11
CA ALA A 595 -25.37 20.47 17.44
C ALA A 595 -24.91 21.88 17.84
N LEU A 596 -23.86 21.97 18.66
CA LEU A 596 -23.26 23.22 19.09
C LEU A 596 -22.69 24.01 17.91
N GLU A 597 -22.00 23.36 16.98
CA GLU A 597 -21.44 24.00 15.78
C GLU A 597 -22.55 24.62 14.92
N LYS A 598 -23.65 23.87 14.69
CA LYS A 598 -24.82 24.38 13.98
C LYS A 598 -25.45 25.57 14.71
N GLY A 599 -25.58 25.46 16.03
CA GLY A 599 -26.11 26.52 16.89
C GLY A 599 -25.25 27.80 16.84
N LEU A 600 -23.92 27.66 16.97
CA LEU A 600 -22.98 28.78 16.93
C LEU A 600 -22.95 29.46 15.55
N LYS A 601 -23.04 28.69 14.46
CA LYS A 601 -23.15 29.25 13.09
C LYS A 601 -24.38 30.14 12.95
N LEU A 602 -25.55 29.67 13.42
CA LEU A 602 -26.78 30.46 13.41
C LEU A 602 -26.67 31.68 14.32
N TYR A 603 -26.08 31.53 15.51
CA TYR A 603 -25.88 32.62 16.45
C TYR A 603 -24.96 33.72 15.90
N ILE A 604 -23.85 33.35 15.24
CA ILE A 604 -22.96 34.30 14.58
C ILE A 604 -23.68 35.05 13.46
N ALA A 605 -24.48 34.36 12.64
CA ALA A 605 -25.30 35.01 11.62
C ALA A 605 -26.27 36.03 12.24
N GLN A 606 -26.91 35.68 13.36
CA GLN A 606 -27.79 36.59 14.08
C GLN A 606 -27.03 37.79 14.67
N LEU A 607 -25.81 37.59 15.19
CA LEU A 607 -24.97 38.67 15.71
C LEU A 607 -24.52 39.63 14.59
N GLN A 608 -24.18 39.10 13.41
CA GLN A 608 -23.86 39.92 12.24
C GLN A 608 -25.06 40.75 11.79
N GLN A 609 -26.24 40.12 11.71
CA GLN A 609 -27.47 40.85 11.40
C GLN A 609 -27.80 41.91 12.46
N ARG A 610 -27.61 41.59 13.74
CA ARG A 610 -27.80 42.58 14.82
C ARG A 610 -26.81 43.74 14.70
N LYS A 611 -25.56 43.47 14.32
CA LYS A 611 -24.55 44.51 14.09
C LYS A 611 -25.00 45.47 12.98
N THR A 612 -25.43 44.95 11.83
CA THR A 612 -25.91 45.80 10.72
C THR A 612 -27.14 46.61 11.13
N LEU A 613 -28.08 46.00 11.85
CA LEU A 613 -29.25 46.73 12.36
C LEU A 613 -28.88 47.84 13.35
N ILE A 614 -27.86 47.63 14.19
CA ILE A 614 -27.37 48.69 15.09
C ILE A 614 -26.80 49.85 14.28
N GLU A 615 -25.93 49.56 13.30
CA GLU A 615 -25.35 50.56 12.39
C GLU A 615 -26.44 51.34 11.64
N ASP A 616 -27.46 50.64 11.13
CA ASP A 616 -28.61 51.26 10.47
C ASP A 616 -29.39 52.15 11.44
N THR A 617 -29.68 51.68 12.66
CA THR A 617 -30.39 52.49 13.65
C THR A 617 -29.62 53.73 14.08
N ASP A 618 -28.30 53.64 14.19
CA ASP A 618 -27.46 54.78 14.54
C ASP A 618 -27.39 55.79 13.40
N SER A 619 -27.35 55.32 12.14
CA SER A 619 -27.48 56.19 10.96
C SER A 619 -28.82 56.93 10.92
N LEU A 620 -29.93 56.23 11.22
CA LEU A 620 -31.26 56.82 11.28
C LEU A 620 -31.40 57.80 12.45
N ARG A 621 -30.74 57.54 13.58
CA ARG A 621 -30.70 58.49 14.70
C ARG A 621 -29.95 59.76 14.32
N ALA A 622 -28.82 59.65 13.63
CA ALA A 622 -28.07 60.79 13.13
C ALA A 622 -28.90 61.64 12.15
N GLN A 623 -29.53 61.01 11.15
CA GLN A 623 -30.43 61.68 10.21
C GLN A 623 -31.62 62.36 10.92
N ASN A 624 -32.26 61.69 11.88
CA ASN A 624 -33.33 62.29 12.67
C ASN A 624 -32.85 63.50 13.50
N ALA A 625 -31.64 63.45 14.04
CA ALA A 625 -31.05 64.57 14.77
C ALA A 625 -30.78 65.76 13.83
N GLU A 626 -30.25 65.52 12.63
CA GLU A 626 -30.06 66.54 11.58
C GLU A 626 -31.39 67.15 11.14
N LEU A 627 -32.41 66.33 10.87
CA LEU A 627 -33.75 66.81 10.49
C LEU A 627 -34.39 67.64 11.60
N ARG A 628 -34.26 67.23 12.87
CA ARG A 628 -34.70 68.05 14.01
C ARG A 628 -33.94 69.36 14.10
N GLY A 629 -32.63 69.35 13.84
CA GLY A 629 -31.79 70.55 13.76
C GLY A 629 -32.27 71.50 12.65
N LEU A 630 -32.48 70.98 11.44
CA LEU A 630 -32.95 71.75 10.29
C LEU A 630 -34.36 72.30 10.51
N LEU A 631 -35.27 71.49 11.08
CA LEU A 631 -36.61 71.94 11.46
C LEU A 631 -36.54 73.06 12.50
N SER A 632 -35.65 72.96 13.49
CA SER A 632 -35.42 74.04 14.45
C SER A 632 -34.94 75.31 13.76
N GLN A 633 -33.99 75.21 12.81
CA GLN A 633 -33.53 76.35 12.02
C GLN A 633 -34.67 76.99 11.20
N TYR A 634 -35.51 76.18 10.54
CA TYR A 634 -36.67 76.70 9.80
C TYR A 634 -37.74 77.30 10.70
N LEU A 635 -37.95 76.78 11.91
CA LEU A 635 -38.88 77.35 12.88
C LEU A 635 -38.41 78.73 13.39
N HIS A 636 -37.10 78.94 13.51
CA HIS A 636 -36.50 80.19 14.02
C HIS A 636 -36.03 81.17 12.94
N SER A 637 -36.23 80.85 11.65
CA SER A 637 -35.89 81.75 10.54
C SER A 637 -36.71 83.04 10.57
N ASP A 638 -36.06 84.17 10.31
CA ASP A 638 -36.67 85.51 10.38
C ASP A 638 -37.88 85.68 9.45
N VAL A 639 -37.93 84.90 8.36
CA VAL A 639 -39.06 84.87 7.41
C VAL A 639 -40.37 84.46 8.10
N ASN A 640 -40.34 83.61 9.13
CA ASN A 640 -41.55 83.22 9.87
C ASN A 640 -42.20 84.39 10.63
N TYR A 641 -41.44 85.42 10.99
CA TYR A 641 -41.93 86.60 11.69
C TYR A 641 -42.34 87.73 10.72
N GLN A 642 -42.00 87.60 9.44
CA GLN A 642 -42.35 88.56 8.37
C GLN A 642 -43.70 88.23 7.69
N LEU A 643 -44.27 87.04 7.96
CA LEU A 643 -45.56 86.62 7.43
C LEU A 643 -46.72 87.15 8.29
N TYR A 644 -47.79 87.61 7.65
CA TYR A 644 -49.02 88.09 8.32
C TYR A 644 -49.66 87.05 9.26
N MET A 645 -49.37 85.76 9.07
CA MET A 645 -49.74 84.69 9.99
C MET A 645 -48.56 83.71 10.13
N PRO A 646 -48.02 83.50 11.34
CA PRO A 646 -46.92 82.55 11.58
C PRO A 646 -47.30 81.10 11.22
N PRO A 647 -46.49 80.37 10.43
CA PRO A 647 -46.77 78.98 10.03
C PRO A 647 -46.97 78.00 11.20
N LYS A 648 -46.36 78.30 12.36
CA LYS A 648 -46.54 77.52 13.60
C LYS A 648 -48.01 77.49 14.07
N LEU A 649 -48.75 78.58 13.88
CA LEU A 649 -50.17 78.68 14.24
C LEU A 649 -51.06 77.94 13.24
N LEU A 650 -50.69 77.93 11.95
CA LEU A 650 -51.37 77.13 10.92
C LEU A 650 -51.25 75.63 11.16
N LEU A 651 -50.06 75.15 11.56
CA LEU A 651 -49.83 73.75 11.89
C LEU A 651 -50.59 73.31 13.16
N GLN A 652 -50.65 74.17 14.19
CA GLN A 652 -51.42 73.91 15.41
C GLN A 652 -52.93 73.91 15.16
N ALA A 653 -53.44 74.81 14.31
CA ALA A 653 -54.85 74.84 13.92
C ALA A 653 -55.28 73.60 13.11
N ARG A 654 -54.35 72.96 12.40
CA ARG A 654 -54.59 71.75 11.59
C ARG A 654 -54.40 70.44 12.39
N ALA A 655 -53.76 70.52 13.56
CA ALA A 655 -53.47 69.38 14.44
C ALA A 655 -54.41 69.29 15.66
N ALA A 656 -55.29 70.28 15.85
CA ALA A 656 -56.44 70.12 16.75
C ALA A 656 -57.49 69.24 16.06
N PRO A 657 -58.04 68.21 16.74
CA PRO A 657 -59.02 67.29 16.15
C PRO A 657 -60.33 67.97 15.73
#